data_AF-S3CK73-F1
#
_entry.id   AF-S3CK73-F1
#
_cell.length_a   1.000
_cell.length_b   1.000
_cell.length_c   1.000
_cell.angle_alpha   90.00
_cell.angle_beta   90.00
_cell.angle_gamma   90.00
#
_symmetry.space_group_name_H-M   'P 1'
#
loop_
_entity.id
_entity.type
_entity.pdbx_description
1 polymer ?
#
loop_
_entity_poly.entity_id
_entity_poly.type
_entity_poly.pdbx_seq_one_letter_code
_entity_poly.pdbx_strand_id
1 'polypeptide(L)'
;MTSQNLEPESPVEDYTPTFYIGHHESKRPLPVTDFVLRQAHDVGYDMVTSPITSPYFHSRVLTLISTYLSELSQNESKSGSIPPAPIIPPLDPVDTPLTPSDSLSQIIAYSSPWIDLCSPDPLISNISRQVLNIEIAYAAFCGVGHIIIPGPRNYSSGTNENNGLIQYARAIQEALAIGSYLQMAIQIPMYGHEEVKEMTGDLQPFARTLDATTPNPKASKHIDLFETWDAWNFIRSVCKYNSRLSVGLGIPRHLPLDSLQSRWFAEPLRLLSFTPSSFLKNKGGHPVLGKAHQALLSRYMRSKHPPWLLLSDVGPIPGLDDPTALTPVADGFPSPSAVADASRSSSMSASPTPAESADHTTKQKSKSKDSAAHLIYMRYLQRNQPPRTAIEKFGSGYQDYLQAPLQPLTDNLESVTYEVFEKDPVKYDWYERAIEEALSDWASQKKPTSNLNGSVVIAVAGSGRGPLVTRALKASQTTGVAVEVWAVEKNPNAYVLLQRHNEEDWGRVVNVVKSDMRAWKGPLRSASGAAASPVPIYGKVDIIVSELLGSFADNELSPECLDGVQHVLAPQFGISIPSSYTAHLTPILAPRLHSDISQRAITDTTATETPYVVMLHAIDYLATSVPDHPRIQQAWEFTHPLPASTLAIAEARRSGGVSGGGGGSMAGGDGANEHNTRYSRLNFVCKDRGVVNGIAGYFEAVLYDGGENGKVELSTRPDTIDAKSKDMISWFPIFFPLKNPLYFPDDSELEISVWRQTDDRKVWYEWLVEAFVMVGPNKRMRLGMSEVGSSRKVGCLM
;
A
#
# COMPACT_ATOMS: atom_id res chain seq x y z
N MET A 1 -14.98 -23.48 -45.50
CA MET A 1 -13.61 -22.95 -45.39
C MET A 1 -13.63 -21.91 -44.30
N THR A 2 -13.27 -22.35 -43.10
CA THR A 2 -13.31 -21.60 -41.83
C THR A 2 -12.07 -20.73 -41.72
N SER A 3 -12.24 -19.41 -41.88
CA SER A 3 -11.22 -18.41 -41.54
C SER A 3 -11.27 -18.16 -40.03
N GLN A 4 -10.28 -18.70 -39.32
CA GLN A 4 -10.04 -18.38 -37.91
C GLN A 4 -9.60 -16.93 -37.79
N ASN A 5 -10.33 -16.17 -36.97
CA ASN A 5 -9.92 -14.87 -36.47
C ASN A 5 -8.66 -15.05 -35.62
N LEU A 6 -7.55 -14.49 -36.08
CA LEU A 6 -6.38 -14.21 -35.27
C LEU A 6 -6.69 -12.94 -34.47
N GLU A 7 -6.94 -13.09 -33.18
CA GLU A 7 -6.85 -11.96 -32.24
C GLU A 7 -5.40 -11.47 -32.23
N PRO A 8 -5.16 -10.15 -32.23
CA PRO A 8 -3.81 -9.62 -32.08
C PRO A 8 -3.38 -9.78 -30.61
N GLU A 9 -2.54 -10.79 -30.33
CA GLU A 9 -1.76 -10.84 -29.10
C GLU A 9 -0.94 -9.55 -28.99
N SER A 10 -1.27 -8.69 -28.03
CA SER A 10 -0.38 -7.60 -27.63
C SER A 10 0.72 -8.18 -26.73
N PRO A 11 2.02 -8.01 -27.06
CA PRO A 11 3.10 -8.52 -26.24
C PRO A 11 3.41 -7.47 -25.17
N VAL A 12 2.58 -7.38 -24.13
CA VAL A 12 3.10 -6.88 -22.85
C VAL A 12 3.85 -8.06 -22.26
N GLU A 13 5.15 -8.17 -22.54
CA GLU A 13 6.02 -9.14 -21.87
C GLU A 13 5.76 -9.03 -20.36
N ASP A 14 5.23 -10.10 -19.77
CA ASP A 14 5.01 -10.17 -18.32
C ASP A 14 6.39 -10.03 -17.66
N TYR A 15 6.71 -8.82 -17.19
CA TYR A 15 7.98 -8.53 -16.53
C TYR A 15 8.11 -9.42 -15.30
N THR A 16 8.89 -10.50 -15.42
CA THR A 16 9.28 -11.31 -14.28
C THR A 16 10.12 -10.46 -13.34
N PRO A 17 9.70 -10.28 -12.07
CA PRO A 17 10.46 -9.47 -11.13
C PRO A 17 11.86 -10.06 -10.94
N THR A 18 12.89 -9.26 -11.22
CA THR A 18 14.28 -9.65 -11.00
C THR A 18 14.55 -9.71 -9.50
N PHE A 19 15.05 -10.83 -9.00
CA PHE A 19 15.51 -10.91 -7.61
C PHE A 19 16.93 -10.38 -7.56
N TYR A 20 17.19 -9.38 -6.72
CA TYR A 20 18.57 -9.00 -6.38
C TYR A 20 18.98 -9.78 -5.15
N ILE A 21 19.94 -10.69 -5.29
CA ILE A 21 20.35 -11.65 -4.27
C ILE A 21 21.78 -11.36 -3.81
N GLY A 22 21.92 -10.94 -2.56
CA GLY A 22 23.19 -10.71 -1.89
C GLY A 22 23.67 -11.93 -1.10
N HIS A 23 24.98 -12.03 -0.91
CA HIS A 23 25.62 -12.99 0.00
C HIS A 23 26.12 -12.29 1.27
N HIS A 24 25.78 -12.84 2.43
CA HIS A 24 26.30 -12.41 3.73
C HIS A 24 26.97 -13.57 4.47
N GLU A 25 28.11 -13.30 5.07
CA GLU A 25 28.87 -14.24 5.89
C GLU A 25 29.38 -13.53 7.14
N SER A 26 28.82 -13.88 8.30
CA SER A 26 29.12 -13.15 9.55
C SER A 26 30.55 -13.40 10.06
N LYS A 27 31.21 -14.47 9.62
CA LYS A 27 32.57 -14.86 10.07
C LYS A 27 33.64 -14.71 8.98
N ARG A 28 33.38 -13.90 7.95
CA ARG A 28 34.31 -13.74 6.83
C ARG A 28 35.67 -13.23 7.34
N PRO A 29 36.77 -14.00 7.18
CA PRO A 29 38.07 -13.66 7.76
C PRO A 29 38.87 -12.66 6.92
N LEU A 30 38.54 -12.50 5.63
CA LEU A 30 39.29 -11.71 4.66
C LEU A 30 38.43 -10.60 4.05
N PRO A 31 39.05 -9.48 3.62
CA PRO A 31 38.35 -8.39 2.95
C PRO A 31 37.68 -8.86 1.66
N VAL A 32 36.58 -8.22 1.28
CA VAL A 32 35.93 -8.45 -0.02
C VAL A 32 36.77 -7.76 -1.10
N THR A 33 37.62 -8.54 -1.78
CA THR A 33 38.43 -8.05 -2.91
C THR A 33 37.64 -8.10 -4.22
N ASP A 34 38.12 -7.42 -5.26
CA ASP A 34 37.53 -7.50 -6.61
C ASP A 34 37.44 -8.94 -7.13
N PHE A 35 38.38 -9.80 -6.73
CA PHE A 35 38.33 -11.23 -7.06
C PHE A 35 37.13 -11.92 -6.41
N VAL A 36 36.89 -11.68 -5.12
CA VAL A 36 35.73 -12.23 -4.39
C VAL A 36 34.42 -11.77 -5.03
N LEU A 37 34.34 -10.49 -5.41
CA LEU A 37 33.17 -9.95 -6.10
C LEU A 37 32.94 -10.61 -7.45
N ARG A 38 33.96 -10.69 -8.31
CA ARG A 38 33.86 -11.35 -9.61
C ARG A 38 33.42 -12.81 -9.46
N GLN A 39 34.01 -13.54 -8.52
CA GLN A 39 33.62 -14.92 -8.23
C GLN A 39 32.16 -15.01 -7.75
N ALA A 40 31.69 -14.07 -6.91
CA ALA A 40 30.30 -14.02 -6.48
C ALA A 40 29.34 -13.82 -7.67
N HIS A 41 29.68 -12.91 -8.59
CA HIS A 41 28.93 -12.66 -9.82
C HIS A 41 28.93 -13.88 -10.75
N ASP A 42 30.07 -14.54 -10.92
CA ASP A 42 30.20 -15.74 -11.73
C ASP A 42 29.32 -16.88 -11.18
N VAL A 43 29.15 -16.96 -9.85
CA VAL A 43 28.21 -17.90 -9.21
C VAL A 43 26.74 -17.46 -9.37
N GLY A 44 26.48 -16.16 -9.54
CA GLY A 44 25.14 -15.58 -9.76
C GLY A 44 24.58 -14.76 -8.59
N TYR A 45 25.41 -14.34 -7.63
CA TYR A 45 25.07 -13.33 -6.63
C TYR A 45 25.21 -11.93 -7.24
N ASP A 46 24.28 -11.02 -6.91
CA ASP A 46 24.29 -9.64 -7.42
C ASP A 46 25.09 -8.68 -6.52
N MET A 47 25.18 -9.02 -5.23
CA MET A 47 25.78 -8.16 -4.20
C MET A 47 26.49 -8.99 -3.13
N VAL A 48 27.45 -8.38 -2.43
CA VAL A 48 28.16 -9.02 -1.30
C VAL A 48 28.24 -8.03 -0.14
N THR A 49 28.03 -8.51 1.09
CA THR A 49 28.25 -7.66 2.27
C THR A 49 29.73 -7.58 2.61
N SER A 50 30.23 -6.40 2.96
CA SER A 50 31.59 -6.22 3.49
C SER A 50 31.57 -5.49 4.83
N PRO A 51 32.34 -5.93 5.84
CA PRO A 51 32.52 -5.15 7.06
C PRO A 51 33.22 -3.82 6.74
N ILE A 52 32.87 -2.76 7.48
CA ILE A 52 33.51 -1.45 7.33
C ILE A 52 34.88 -1.42 7.99
N THR A 53 35.03 -2.11 9.12
CA THR A 53 36.26 -2.17 9.90
C THR A 53 36.78 -3.60 10.03
N SER A 54 38.08 -3.74 10.28
CA SER A 54 38.78 -5.00 10.38
C SER A 54 38.73 -5.57 11.81
N PRO A 55 39.01 -6.87 12.00
CA PRO A 55 39.21 -7.45 13.34
C PRO A 55 40.34 -6.78 14.13
N TYR A 56 41.30 -6.15 13.44
CA TYR A 56 42.37 -5.38 14.08
C TYR A 56 41.81 -4.12 14.77
N PHE A 57 40.93 -3.38 14.09
CA PHE A 57 40.24 -2.23 14.69
C PHE A 57 39.44 -2.63 15.94
N HIS A 58 38.73 -3.75 15.86
CA HIS A 58 37.99 -4.33 17.00
C HIS A 58 38.92 -4.60 18.19
N SER A 59 40.06 -5.25 17.95
CA SER A 59 41.08 -5.52 18.99
C SER A 59 41.65 -4.23 19.61
N ARG A 60 41.85 -3.19 18.79
CA ARG A 60 42.31 -1.86 19.22
C ARG A 60 41.31 -1.18 20.16
N VAL A 61 40.02 -1.23 19.84
CA VAL A 61 38.95 -0.68 20.69
C VAL A 61 38.83 -1.45 21.99
N LEU A 62 38.88 -2.79 21.97
CA LEU A 62 38.87 -3.60 23.19
C LEU A 62 40.05 -3.29 24.10
N THR A 63 41.24 -3.11 23.52
CA THR A 63 42.44 -2.73 24.28
C THR A 63 42.22 -1.38 24.97
N LEU A 64 41.72 -0.38 24.25
CA LEU A 64 41.42 0.95 24.79
C LEU A 64 40.44 0.89 25.98
N ILE A 65 39.35 0.12 25.85
CA ILE A 65 38.36 -0.06 26.92
C ILE A 65 39.01 -0.75 28.13
N SER A 66 39.76 -1.82 27.91
CA SER A 66 40.41 -2.58 28.99
C SER A 66 41.43 -1.73 29.77
N THR A 67 42.21 -0.91 29.07
CA THR A 67 43.16 0.04 29.68
C THR A 67 42.42 1.08 30.52
N TYR A 68 41.35 1.67 29.97
CA TYR A 68 40.55 2.66 30.69
C TYR A 68 39.87 2.09 31.94
N LEU A 69 39.29 0.89 31.86
CA LEU A 69 38.68 0.21 33.01
C LEU A 69 39.74 -0.12 34.09
N SER A 70 40.95 -0.51 33.68
CA SER A 70 42.07 -0.70 34.61
C SER A 70 42.46 0.61 35.31
N GLU A 71 42.57 1.72 34.58
CA GLU A 71 42.88 3.05 35.14
C GLU A 71 41.79 3.55 36.11
N LEU A 72 40.52 3.36 35.75
CA LEU A 72 39.37 3.65 36.61
C LEU A 72 39.47 2.93 37.95
N SER A 73 39.70 1.61 37.92
CA SER A 73 39.80 0.80 39.15
C SER A 73 40.95 1.23 40.06
N GLN A 74 42.06 1.71 39.47
CA GLN A 74 43.22 2.20 40.22
C GLN A 74 43.01 3.62 40.80
N ASN A 75 42.17 4.44 40.18
CA ASN A 75 41.90 5.82 40.62
C ASN A 75 40.74 5.92 41.62
N GLU A 76 39.73 5.05 41.51
CA GLU A 76 38.68 4.90 42.52
C GLU A 76 39.27 4.55 43.90
N SER A 77 40.41 3.85 43.93
CA SER A 77 41.12 3.48 45.14
C SER A 77 42.10 4.54 45.68
N LYS A 78 42.37 5.64 44.95
CA LYS A 78 43.43 6.61 45.29
C LYS A 78 43.02 8.08 45.40
N SER A 79 42.08 8.58 44.60
CA SER A 79 41.81 10.04 44.55
C SER A 79 40.36 10.46 44.27
N GLY A 80 39.43 9.55 44.00
CA GLY A 80 38.03 9.89 43.72
C GLY A 80 37.81 10.71 42.43
N SER A 81 38.84 10.92 41.61
CA SER A 81 38.74 11.62 40.33
C SER A 81 38.47 10.65 39.18
N ILE A 82 37.32 10.79 38.52
CA ILE A 82 36.94 9.96 37.36
C ILE A 82 37.75 10.43 36.12
N PRO A 83 38.54 9.55 35.46
CA PRO A 83 39.26 9.90 34.25
C PRO A 83 38.29 10.22 33.10
N PRO A 84 38.64 11.14 32.17
CA PRO A 84 37.78 11.51 31.05
C PRO A 84 37.42 10.30 30.19
N ALA A 85 36.22 10.31 29.60
CA ALA A 85 35.78 9.19 28.77
C ALA A 85 36.74 8.96 27.58
N PRO A 86 37.05 7.70 27.24
CA PRO A 86 37.95 7.38 26.15
C PRO A 86 37.40 7.84 24.80
N ILE A 87 38.28 8.34 23.94
CA ILE A 87 37.97 8.76 22.57
C ILE A 87 38.65 7.78 21.61
N ILE A 88 37.90 7.28 20.63
CA ILE A 88 38.44 6.36 19.63
C ILE A 88 39.33 7.13 18.66
N PRO A 89 40.60 6.73 18.46
CA PRO A 89 41.47 7.35 17.47
C PRO A 89 40.92 7.19 16.04
N PRO A 90 41.35 8.06 15.10
CA PRO A 90 41.02 7.91 13.68
C PRO A 90 41.38 6.53 13.11
N LEU A 91 40.75 6.17 11.99
CA LEU A 91 41.06 4.93 11.27
C LEU A 91 42.43 5.02 10.58
N ASP A 92 43.22 3.97 10.72
CA ASP A 92 44.44 3.69 9.97
C ASP A 92 44.15 2.69 8.83
N PRO A 93 45.02 2.57 7.81
CA PRO A 93 44.81 1.63 6.70
C PRO A 93 44.64 0.16 7.11
N VAL A 94 45.14 -0.24 8.28
CA VAL A 94 44.98 -1.59 8.83
C VAL A 94 43.62 -1.82 9.51
N ASP A 95 42.92 -0.74 9.86
CA ASP A 95 41.64 -0.77 10.58
C ASP A 95 40.45 -0.98 9.65
N THR A 96 40.62 -0.77 8.35
CA THR A 96 39.52 -0.86 7.39
C THR A 96 39.96 -1.53 6.10
N PRO A 97 39.22 -2.57 5.65
CA PRO A 97 39.44 -3.16 4.34
C PRO A 97 38.80 -2.35 3.21
N LEU A 98 37.97 -1.35 3.53
CA LEU A 98 37.16 -0.62 2.57
C LEU A 98 37.99 0.49 1.94
N THR A 99 37.98 0.59 0.62
CA THR A 99 38.64 1.67 -0.10
C THR A 99 37.73 2.21 -1.22
N PRO A 100 37.82 3.50 -1.58
CA PRO A 100 37.12 4.05 -2.73
C PRO A 100 37.43 3.23 -4.00
N SER A 101 36.41 2.66 -4.63
CA SER A 101 36.54 1.85 -5.85
C SER A 101 35.23 1.81 -6.63
N ASP A 102 35.31 1.52 -7.93
CA ASP A 102 34.13 1.41 -8.81
C ASP A 102 33.21 0.24 -8.41
N SER A 103 33.80 -0.80 -7.78
CA SER A 103 33.11 -2.00 -7.30
C SER A 103 32.18 -1.76 -6.09
N LEU A 104 32.23 -0.58 -5.46
CA LEU A 104 31.43 -0.27 -4.26
C LEU A 104 29.92 -0.27 -4.50
N SER A 105 29.47 -0.06 -5.75
CA SER A 105 28.06 -0.16 -6.11
C SER A 105 27.46 -1.56 -5.89
N GLN A 106 28.31 -2.59 -5.83
CA GLN A 106 27.95 -3.99 -5.63
C GLN A 106 28.17 -4.47 -4.18
N ILE A 107 28.70 -3.60 -3.32
CA ILE A 107 28.97 -3.89 -1.91
C ILE A 107 27.88 -3.28 -1.03
N ILE A 108 27.37 -4.08 -0.08
CA ILE A 108 26.58 -3.57 1.04
C ILE A 108 27.50 -3.48 2.25
N ALA A 109 27.74 -2.28 2.76
CA ALA A 109 28.54 -2.14 3.96
C ALA A 109 27.78 -2.72 5.17
N TYR A 110 28.50 -3.36 6.07
CA TYR A 110 27.94 -3.94 7.29
C TYR A 110 28.65 -3.31 8.48
N SER A 111 27.89 -2.63 9.36
CA SER A 111 28.47 -2.03 10.57
C SER A 111 28.81 -3.11 11.59
N SER A 112 29.79 -2.82 12.44
CA SER A 112 30.31 -3.77 13.42
C SER A 112 29.23 -4.36 14.34
N PRO A 113 29.01 -5.70 14.37
CA PRO A 113 28.00 -6.33 15.23
C PRO A 113 28.37 -6.40 16.71
N TRP A 114 29.62 -6.09 17.06
CA TRP A 114 30.12 -6.14 18.43
C TRP A 114 29.81 -4.88 19.23
N ILE A 115 29.28 -3.84 18.58
CA ILE A 115 28.82 -2.63 19.24
C ILE A 115 27.52 -2.90 19.99
N ASP A 116 27.30 -2.18 21.09
CA ASP A 116 26.06 -2.21 21.86
C ASP A 116 25.57 -0.79 22.14
N LEU A 117 24.76 -0.28 21.22
CA LEU A 117 24.12 1.03 21.32
C LEU A 117 22.98 1.05 22.37
N CYS A 118 22.53 -0.12 22.83
CA CYS A 118 21.48 -0.25 23.83
C CYS A 118 22.03 -0.47 25.24
N SER A 119 23.36 -0.51 25.41
CA SER A 119 23.99 -0.81 26.70
C SER A 119 23.52 0.16 27.79
N PRO A 120 23.13 -0.34 28.99
CA PRO A 120 22.81 0.51 30.12
C PRO A 120 24.07 1.22 30.69
N ASP A 121 25.28 0.68 30.45
CA ASP A 121 26.53 1.35 30.82
C ASP A 121 26.80 2.52 29.85
N PRO A 122 26.85 3.78 30.34
CA PRO A 122 27.13 4.95 29.51
C PRO A 122 28.46 4.90 28.78
N LEU A 123 29.48 4.20 29.33
CA LEU A 123 30.78 4.04 28.69
C LEU A 123 30.65 3.23 27.39
N ILE A 124 30.03 2.05 27.49
CA ILE A 124 29.87 1.13 26.36
C ILE A 124 28.96 1.72 25.30
N SER A 125 27.86 2.37 25.70
CA SER A 125 26.97 3.08 24.78
C SER A 125 27.69 4.23 24.06
N ASN A 126 28.52 5.00 24.78
CA ASN A 126 29.29 6.09 24.19
C ASN A 126 30.35 5.59 23.19
N ILE A 127 31.13 4.56 23.55
CA ILE A 127 32.12 3.95 22.65
C ILE A 127 31.44 3.34 21.42
N SER A 128 30.37 2.58 21.61
CA SER A 128 29.59 1.99 20.51
C SER A 128 29.09 3.04 19.52
N ARG A 129 28.63 4.18 20.04
CA ARG A 129 28.20 5.33 19.23
C ARG A 129 29.37 5.99 18.49
N GLN A 130 30.54 6.15 19.12
CA GLN A 130 31.73 6.65 18.45
C GLN A 130 32.16 5.72 17.30
N VAL A 131 32.17 4.40 17.52
CA VAL A 131 32.47 3.41 16.49
C VAL A 131 31.52 3.56 15.31
N LEU A 132 30.20 3.56 15.56
CA LEU A 132 29.21 3.69 14.49
C LEU A 132 29.42 4.98 13.69
N ASN A 133 29.65 6.10 14.36
CA ASN A 133 29.87 7.39 13.70
C ASN A 133 31.12 7.38 12.80
N ILE A 134 32.22 6.77 13.26
CA ILE A 134 33.45 6.62 12.47
C ILE A 134 33.20 5.71 11.26
N GLU A 135 32.51 4.59 11.45
CA GLU A 135 32.18 3.65 10.38
C GLU A 135 31.29 4.30 9.31
N ILE A 136 30.25 5.02 9.72
CA ILE A 136 29.32 5.73 8.83
C ILE A 136 30.06 6.82 8.05
N ALA A 137 30.89 7.62 8.73
CA ALA A 137 31.67 8.67 8.09
C ALA A 137 32.64 8.09 7.05
N TYR A 138 33.31 6.98 7.37
CA TYR A 138 34.26 6.35 6.45
C TYR A 138 33.57 5.65 5.27
N ALA A 139 32.44 4.98 5.50
CA ALA A 139 31.64 4.40 4.42
C ALA A 139 31.11 5.48 3.46
N ALA A 140 30.67 6.62 4.00
CA ALA A 140 30.26 7.78 3.21
C ALA A 140 31.43 8.42 2.46
N PHE A 141 32.65 8.42 3.01
CA PHE A 141 33.85 8.86 2.30
C PHE A 141 34.19 7.93 1.14
N CYS A 142 34.06 6.62 1.33
CA CYS A 142 34.38 5.64 0.28
C CYS A 142 33.42 5.70 -0.92
N GLY A 143 32.18 6.17 -0.74
CA GLY A 143 31.17 6.19 -1.80
C GLY A 143 30.18 5.02 -1.72
N VAL A 144 30.06 4.36 -0.57
CA VAL A 144 29.09 3.27 -0.38
C VAL A 144 27.67 3.82 -0.51
N GLY A 145 26.77 3.12 -1.20
CA GLY A 145 25.36 3.53 -1.27
C GLY A 145 24.48 3.02 -0.11
N HIS A 146 24.75 1.80 0.35
CA HIS A 146 23.89 1.05 1.28
C HIS A 146 24.68 0.49 2.46
N ILE A 147 24.13 0.67 3.66
CA ILE A 147 24.68 0.10 4.89
C ILE A 147 23.63 -0.68 5.67
N ILE A 148 24.01 -1.85 6.18
CA ILE A 148 23.25 -2.63 7.15
C ILE A 148 23.78 -2.32 8.55
N ILE A 149 22.87 -1.95 9.45
CA ILE A 149 23.15 -1.75 10.87
C ILE A 149 22.43 -2.88 11.64
N PRO A 150 23.15 -3.70 12.43
CA PRO A 150 22.54 -4.71 13.30
C PRO A 150 21.50 -4.08 14.22
N GLY A 151 20.34 -4.72 14.35
CA GLY A 151 19.26 -4.21 15.18
C GLY A 151 19.59 -4.16 16.68
N PRO A 152 18.71 -3.55 17.48
CA PRO A 152 18.81 -3.55 18.93
C PRO A 152 18.99 -4.95 19.51
N ARG A 153 19.87 -5.09 20.51
CA ARG A 153 20.04 -6.35 21.26
C ARG A 153 18.84 -6.67 22.15
N ASN A 154 18.17 -5.62 22.63
CA ASN A 154 16.91 -5.71 23.37
C ASN A 154 15.85 -4.86 22.66
N TYR A 155 14.70 -5.47 22.38
CA TYR A 155 13.55 -4.83 21.72
C TYR A 155 12.49 -4.36 22.73
N SER A 156 12.63 -4.71 24.02
CA SER A 156 11.65 -4.38 25.05
C SER A 156 11.55 -2.87 25.29
N SER A 157 10.41 -2.29 24.94
CA SER A 157 10.08 -0.88 25.22
C SER A 157 9.36 -0.66 26.56
N GLY A 158 8.98 -1.73 27.28
CA GLY A 158 7.98 -1.68 28.36
C GLY A 158 8.46 -1.93 29.79
N THR A 159 9.73 -2.28 30.03
CA THR A 159 10.26 -2.45 31.39
C THR A 159 10.85 -1.13 31.88
N ASN A 160 10.44 -0.66 33.07
CA ASN A 160 10.87 0.59 33.73
C ASN A 160 12.40 0.79 33.88
N GLU A 161 13.22 -0.20 33.50
CA GLU A 161 14.66 -0.25 33.73
C GLU A 161 15.50 -0.11 32.45
N ASN A 162 14.92 -0.10 31.23
CA ASN A 162 15.70 -0.14 29.98
C ASN A 162 15.47 1.06 29.04
N ASN A 163 16.31 2.09 29.17
CA ASN A 163 16.44 3.21 28.22
C ASN A 163 17.34 2.89 26.99
N GLY A 164 17.67 1.62 26.74
CA GLY A 164 18.59 1.25 25.66
C GLY A 164 18.07 1.60 24.26
N LEU A 165 16.76 1.46 24.03
CA LEU A 165 16.16 1.68 22.71
C LEU A 165 16.17 3.17 22.30
N ILE A 166 16.00 4.10 23.24
CA ILE A 166 16.10 5.54 22.96
C ILE A 166 17.53 5.95 22.59
N GLN A 167 18.53 5.34 23.23
CA GLN A 167 19.93 5.58 22.88
C GLN A 167 20.24 5.06 21.48
N TYR A 168 19.78 3.86 21.14
CA TYR A 168 19.87 3.30 19.79
C TYR A 168 19.22 4.23 18.76
N ALA A 169 17.97 4.64 18.97
CA ALA A 169 17.24 5.50 18.04
C ALA A 169 17.93 6.86 17.83
N ARG A 170 18.48 7.44 18.90
CA ARG A 170 19.28 8.67 18.83
C ARG A 170 20.58 8.46 18.04
N ALA A 171 21.29 7.35 18.25
CA ALA A 171 22.50 7.03 17.51
C ALA A 171 22.21 6.89 16.00
N ILE A 172 21.08 6.27 15.62
CA ILE A 172 20.64 6.21 14.22
C ILE A 172 20.32 7.61 13.66
N GLN A 173 19.67 8.47 14.43
CA GLN A 173 19.40 9.85 14.01
C GLN A 173 20.71 10.63 13.77
N GLU A 174 21.71 10.46 14.64
CA GLU A 174 23.06 11.04 14.47
C GLU A 174 23.76 10.46 13.23
N ALA A 175 23.71 9.14 13.03
CA ALA A 175 24.28 8.47 11.85
C ALA A 175 23.66 9.00 10.55
N LEU A 176 22.34 9.17 10.48
CA LEU A 176 21.65 9.75 9.34
C LEU A 176 22.16 11.17 9.01
N ALA A 177 22.53 11.96 10.01
CA ALA A 177 23.09 13.30 9.80
C ALA A 177 24.53 13.24 9.25
N ILE A 178 25.34 12.29 9.71
CA ILE A 178 26.74 12.10 9.27
C ILE A 178 26.78 11.60 7.81
N GLY A 179 26.03 10.54 7.50
CA GLY A 179 25.94 9.95 6.17
C GLY A 179 24.78 10.51 5.38
N SER A 180 24.92 11.72 4.81
CA SER A 180 23.79 12.48 4.23
C SER A 180 23.07 11.79 3.05
N TYR A 181 23.79 10.97 2.27
CA TYR A 181 23.23 10.24 1.13
C TYR A 181 23.07 8.73 1.37
N LEU A 182 23.65 8.20 2.47
CA LEU A 182 23.63 6.78 2.78
C LEU A 182 22.21 6.28 3.04
N GLN A 183 21.90 5.13 2.46
CA GLN A 183 20.67 4.37 2.70
C GLN A 183 20.95 3.36 3.81
N MET A 184 20.24 3.48 4.93
CA MET A 184 20.47 2.70 6.15
C MET A 184 19.36 1.66 6.32
N ALA A 185 19.75 0.40 6.42
CA ALA A 185 18.84 -0.71 6.70
C ALA A 185 19.13 -1.25 8.11
N ILE A 186 18.15 -1.18 9.02
CA ILE A 186 18.28 -1.81 10.34
C ILE A 186 17.87 -3.26 10.23
N GLN A 187 18.78 -4.18 10.57
CA GLN A 187 18.52 -5.62 10.54
C GLN A 187 17.69 -6.04 11.76
N ILE A 188 16.44 -6.42 11.56
CA ILE A 188 15.50 -6.77 12.64
C ILE A 188 14.85 -8.13 12.31
N PRO A 189 14.78 -9.08 13.26
CA PRO A 189 14.03 -10.32 13.05
C PRO A 189 12.53 -10.04 13.01
N MET A 190 11.77 -10.80 12.23
CA MET A 190 10.32 -10.59 12.12
C MET A 190 9.56 -10.69 13.45
N TYR A 191 10.01 -11.56 14.36
CA TYR A 191 9.54 -11.65 15.75
C TYR A 191 10.57 -12.39 16.61
N GLY A 192 10.45 -12.20 17.93
CA GLY A 192 11.31 -12.86 18.92
C GLY A 192 12.76 -12.39 18.90
N HIS A 193 13.58 -13.04 19.73
CA HIS A 193 15.02 -12.82 19.78
C HIS A 193 15.73 -13.97 19.07
N GLU A 194 16.58 -13.67 18.10
CA GLU A 194 17.61 -14.64 17.71
C GLU A 194 18.51 -14.87 18.93
N GLU A 195 18.76 -16.14 19.27
CA GLU A 195 19.71 -16.48 20.33
C GLU A 195 21.03 -15.80 20.01
N VAL A 196 21.47 -14.89 20.89
CA VAL A 196 22.77 -14.22 20.78
C VAL A 196 23.82 -15.31 20.81
N LYS A 197 24.33 -15.68 19.64
CA LYS A 197 25.51 -16.55 19.54
C LYS A 197 26.64 -15.79 20.22
N GLU A 198 27.22 -16.35 21.27
CA GLU A 198 28.37 -15.77 21.95
C GLU A 198 29.40 -15.33 20.92
N MET A 199 29.56 -14.01 20.77
CA MET A 199 30.48 -13.43 19.82
C MET A 199 31.77 -13.08 20.56
N THR A 200 32.90 -13.58 20.06
CA THR A 200 34.20 -13.31 20.66
C THR A 200 34.49 -11.80 20.62
N GLY A 201 34.77 -11.20 21.79
CA GLY A 201 35.09 -9.77 21.89
C GLY A 201 33.88 -8.84 21.93
N ASP A 202 32.69 -9.33 22.30
CA ASP A 202 31.53 -8.48 22.57
C ASP A 202 31.84 -7.39 23.62
N LEU A 203 31.21 -6.21 23.51
CA LEU A 203 31.36 -5.13 24.50
C LEU A 203 30.50 -5.33 25.74
N GLN A 204 29.41 -6.12 25.65
CA GLN A 204 28.49 -6.35 26.75
C GLN A 204 29.17 -6.86 28.05
N PRO A 205 30.13 -7.82 28.01
CA PRO A 205 30.84 -8.29 29.20
C PRO A 205 31.68 -7.21 29.92
N PHE A 206 31.97 -6.09 29.26
CA PHE A 206 32.71 -4.96 29.84
C PHE A 206 31.81 -3.94 30.54
N ALA A 207 30.48 -4.11 30.50
CA ALA A 207 29.53 -3.23 31.18
C ALA A 207 29.63 -3.38 32.70
N ARG A 208 29.76 -2.25 33.41
CA ARG A 208 30.01 -2.23 34.87
C ARG A 208 28.79 -2.56 35.73
N THR A 209 27.58 -2.48 35.18
CA THR A 209 26.30 -2.62 35.91
C THR A 209 25.69 -4.03 35.80
N LEU A 210 26.50 -5.06 35.55
CA LEU A 210 26.07 -6.46 35.40
C LEU A 210 25.64 -7.15 36.72
N ASP A 211 25.29 -6.39 37.77
CA ASP A 211 24.68 -6.97 38.97
C ASP A 211 23.17 -7.18 38.76
N ALA A 212 22.80 -8.46 38.72
CA ALA A 212 21.46 -9.03 38.92
C ALA A 212 20.41 -8.90 37.80
N THR A 213 20.65 -9.55 36.65
CA THR A 213 19.58 -10.35 36.01
C THR A 213 20.19 -11.55 35.28
N THR A 214 20.62 -12.58 36.03
CA THR A 214 20.60 -13.95 35.48
C THR A 214 19.16 -14.21 35.02
N PRO A 215 18.87 -14.41 33.73
CA PRO A 215 17.51 -14.68 33.30
C PRO A 215 17.12 -16.03 33.91
N ASN A 216 16.11 -16.02 34.78
CA ASN A 216 15.56 -17.24 35.38
C ASN A 216 15.06 -18.14 34.23
N PRO A 217 15.70 -19.30 33.95
CA PRO A 217 15.44 -20.08 32.73
C PRO A 217 14.08 -20.81 32.76
N LYS A 218 13.25 -20.58 33.79
CA LYS A 218 11.97 -21.23 34.03
C LYS A 218 10.74 -20.31 33.97
N ALA A 219 10.90 -19.03 33.63
CA ALA A 219 9.74 -18.24 33.22
C ALA A 219 9.39 -18.62 31.78
N SER A 220 8.22 -19.22 31.56
CA SER A 220 7.69 -19.42 30.22
C SER A 220 7.60 -18.05 29.55
N LYS A 221 8.59 -17.70 28.73
CA LYS A 221 8.63 -16.43 28.00
C LYS A 221 7.44 -16.44 27.04
N HIS A 222 6.35 -15.78 27.43
CA HIS A 222 5.33 -15.39 26.48
C HIS A 222 6.01 -14.52 25.43
N ILE A 223 6.16 -15.03 24.21
CA ILE A 223 6.80 -14.28 23.13
C ILE A 223 5.81 -13.21 22.71
N ASP A 224 6.11 -11.94 23.00
CA ASP A 224 5.39 -10.83 22.39
C ASP A 224 5.78 -10.78 20.91
N LEU A 225 4.80 -11.07 20.04
CA LEU A 225 5.02 -11.14 18.59
C LEU A 225 5.32 -9.77 17.98
N PHE A 226 4.79 -8.68 18.57
CA PHE A 226 4.90 -7.33 18.03
C PHE A 226 6.05 -6.52 18.61
N GLU A 227 6.78 -7.04 19.60
CA GLU A 227 7.87 -6.33 20.28
C GLU A 227 8.95 -5.78 19.32
N THR A 228 9.37 -6.59 18.35
CA THR A 228 10.37 -6.18 17.34
C THR A 228 9.84 -5.08 16.42
N TRP A 229 8.55 -5.12 16.09
CA TRP A 229 7.88 -4.11 15.29
C TRP A 229 7.69 -2.81 16.08
N ASP A 230 7.32 -2.88 17.36
CA ASP A 230 7.21 -1.72 18.25
C ASP A 230 8.56 -1.00 18.36
N ALA A 231 9.64 -1.76 18.49
CA ALA A 231 10.99 -1.20 18.52
C ALA A 231 11.36 -0.50 17.22
N TRP A 232 11.04 -1.10 16.06
CA TRP A 232 11.19 -0.44 14.76
C TRP A 232 10.35 0.84 14.68
N ASN A 233 9.07 0.77 15.05
CA ASN A 233 8.15 1.90 15.05
C ASN A 233 8.70 3.06 15.89
N PHE A 234 9.24 2.76 17.08
CA PHE A 234 9.89 3.73 17.94
C PHE A 234 11.11 4.37 17.28
N ILE A 235 12.02 3.57 16.70
CA ILE A 235 13.23 4.07 16.02
C ILE A 235 12.85 4.98 14.84
N ARG A 236 11.93 4.55 13.96
CA ARG A 236 11.51 5.36 12.80
C ARG A 236 10.78 6.64 13.22
N SER A 237 10.06 6.60 14.34
CA SER A 237 9.36 7.78 14.89
C SER A 237 10.36 8.84 15.41
N VAL A 238 11.38 8.43 16.16
CA VAL A 238 12.48 9.33 16.59
C VAL A 238 13.23 9.91 15.38
N CYS A 239 13.43 9.09 14.35
CA CYS A 239 14.05 9.51 13.09
C CYS A 239 13.10 10.27 12.15
N LYS A 240 11.88 10.62 12.59
CA LYS A 240 10.88 11.40 11.85
C LYS A 240 10.59 10.83 10.45
N TYR A 241 10.48 9.50 10.35
CA TYR A 241 10.13 8.81 9.10
C TYR A 241 11.05 9.17 7.91
N ASN A 242 12.35 9.33 8.18
CA ASN A 242 13.35 9.64 7.16
C ASN A 242 13.33 8.59 6.03
N SER A 243 13.23 9.01 4.77
CA SER A 243 13.13 8.09 3.61
C SER A 243 14.38 7.25 3.36
N ARG A 244 15.53 7.61 3.95
CA ARG A 244 16.77 6.84 3.87
C ARG A 244 16.85 5.72 4.91
N LEU A 245 15.93 5.69 5.87
CA LEU A 245 15.87 4.67 6.90
C LEU A 245 14.88 3.56 6.49
N SER A 246 15.36 2.33 6.50
CA SER A 246 14.61 1.15 6.05
C SER A 246 14.90 -0.06 6.93
N VAL A 247 14.17 -1.15 6.71
CA VAL A 247 14.32 -2.40 7.46
C VAL A 247 14.98 -3.48 6.60
N GLY A 248 15.93 -4.20 7.20
CA GLY A 248 16.36 -5.52 6.75
C GLY A 248 15.70 -6.61 7.58
N LEU A 249 14.63 -7.20 7.07
CA LEU A 249 13.77 -8.11 7.82
C LEU A 249 14.34 -9.55 7.80
N GLY A 250 14.64 -10.10 8.96
CA GLY A 250 15.03 -11.50 9.12
C GLY A 250 13.82 -12.43 9.00
N ILE A 251 13.82 -13.31 8.01
CA ILE A 251 12.74 -14.27 7.76
C ILE A 251 12.91 -15.50 8.65
N PRO A 252 11.98 -15.75 9.60
CA PRO A 252 12.09 -16.85 10.54
C PRO A 252 11.78 -18.20 9.89
N ARG A 253 12.21 -19.28 10.55
CA ARG A 253 11.88 -20.67 10.16
C ARG A 253 10.37 -20.92 10.14
N HIS A 254 9.65 -20.36 11.10
CA HIS A 254 8.19 -20.44 11.19
C HIS A 254 7.62 -19.05 11.01
N LEU A 255 6.71 -18.87 10.06
CA LEU A 255 6.08 -17.56 9.86
C LEU A 255 5.07 -17.28 10.98
N PRO A 256 4.95 -16.02 11.43
CA PRO A 256 3.95 -15.62 12.40
C PRO A 256 2.56 -15.52 11.76
N LEU A 257 1.57 -15.14 12.56
CA LEU A 257 0.22 -14.82 12.12
C LEU A 257 0.17 -13.71 11.05
N ASP A 258 -0.87 -13.72 10.22
CA ASP A 258 -0.96 -12.89 9.02
C ASP A 258 -1.04 -11.38 9.30
N SER A 259 -1.55 -10.95 10.47
CA SER A 259 -1.56 -9.52 10.82
C SER A 259 -0.15 -8.98 11.07
N LEU A 260 0.75 -9.75 11.68
CA LEU A 260 2.16 -9.35 11.82
C LEU A 260 2.90 -9.38 10.48
N GLN A 261 2.62 -10.36 9.61
CA GLN A 261 3.17 -10.37 8.25
C GLN A 261 2.73 -9.13 7.46
N SER A 262 1.44 -8.77 7.55
CA SER A 262 0.88 -7.59 6.88
C SER A 262 1.42 -6.29 7.48
N ARG A 263 1.65 -6.25 8.79
CA ARG A 263 2.32 -5.16 9.48
C ARG A 263 3.69 -4.86 8.87
N TRP A 264 4.54 -5.88 8.76
CA TRP A 264 5.86 -5.73 8.14
C TRP A 264 5.79 -5.45 6.64
N PHE A 265 4.74 -5.90 5.95
CA PHE A 265 4.53 -5.58 4.54
C PHE A 265 4.26 -4.10 4.28
N ALA A 266 3.65 -3.39 5.23
CA ALA A 266 3.43 -1.95 5.13
C ALA A 266 4.71 -1.11 5.34
N GLU A 267 5.73 -1.67 5.99
CA GLU A 267 6.95 -0.97 6.38
C GLU A 267 7.92 -0.77 5.20
N PRO A 268 8.86 0.21 5.28
CA PRO A 268 9.86 0.43 4.24
C PRO A 268 10.94 -0.66 4.29
N LEU A 269 10.63 -1.83 3.73
CA LEU A 269 11.57 -2.94 3.61
C LEU A 269 12.57 -2.71 2.48
N ARG A 270 13.86 -2.87 2.80
CA ARG A 270 14.96 -2.84 1.82
C ARG A 270 15.54 -4.23 1.59
N LEU A 271 15.63 -5.06 2.63
CA LEU A 271 16.24 -6.38 2.58
C LEU A 271 15.33 -7.42 3.25
N LEU A 272 15.32 -8.65 2.71
CA LEU A 272 14.80 -9.85 3.35
C LEU A 272 15.97 -10.81 3.58
N SER A 273 16.32 -11.06 4.83
CA SER A 273 17.44 -11.94 5.20
C SER A 273 16.95 -13.36 5.44
N PHE A 274 17.53 -14.32 4.74
CA PHE A 274 17.27 -15.75 4.88
C PHE A 274 18.51 -16.45 5.43
N THR A 275 18.33 -17.22 6.49
CA THR A 275 19.39 -18.06 7.06
C THR A 275 19.17 -19.52 6.64
N PRO A 276 20.12 -20.45 6.85
CA PRO A 276 19.89 -21.87 6.59
C PRO A 276 18.66 -22.42 7.32
N SER A 277 18.30 -21.82 8.47
CA SER A 277 17.13 -22.22 9.25
C SER A 277 15.80 -21.85 8.60
N SER A 278 15.79 -20.86 7.71
CA SER A 278 14.60 -20.44 6.94
C SER A 278 14.20 -21.48 5.88
N PHE A 279 15.12 -22.38 5.50
CA PHE A 279 14.89 -23.41 4.48
C PHE A 279 14.58 -24.78 5.09
N LEU A 280 13.71 -25.52 4.43
CA LEU A 280 13.43 -26.94 4.66
C LEU A 280 14.26 -27.78 3.69
N LYS A 281 14.47 -29.07 3.99
CA LYS A 281 15.09 -30.02 3.06
C LYS A 281 14.00 -30.84 2.37
N ASN A 282 14.03 -30.92 1.04
CA ASN A 282 13.16 -31.82 0.27
C ASN A 282 13.65 -33.29 0.35
N LYS A 283 12.94 -34.25 -0.26
CA LYS A 283 13.36 -35.66 -0.27
C LYS A 283 14.72 -35.88 -0.95
N GLY A 284 15.08 -35.02 -1.90
CA GLY A 284 16.39 -35.00 -2.55
C GLY A 284 17.50 -34.35 -1.71
N GLY A 285 17.21 -33.87 -0.50
CA GLY A 285 18.16 -33.21 0.39
C GLY A 285 18.50 -31.75 0.05
N HIS A 286 17.80 -31.16 -0.91
CA HIS A 286 17.99 -29.77 -1.37
C HIS A 286 17.19 -28.77 -0.53
N PRO A 287 17.72 -27.54 -0.32
CA PRO A 287 17.01 -26.49 0.42
C PRO A 287 15.82 -25.97 -0.39
N VAL A 288 14.66 -25.89 0.26
CA VAL A 288 13.41 -25.38 -0.31
C VAL A 288 12.65 -24.54 0.73
N LEU A 289 11.90 -23.54 0.29
CA LEU A 289 11.01 -22.77 1.15
C LEU A 289 9.65 -23.46 1.28
N GLY A 290 9.00 -23.35 2.44
CA GLY A 290 7.61 -23.79 2.61
C GLY A 290 6.65 -22.99 1.75
N LYS A 291 5.44 -23.52 1.47
CA LYS A 291 4.44 -22.82 0.65
C LYS A 291 4.08 -21.42 1.19
N ALA A 292 3.99 -21.29 2.52
CA ALA A 292 3.73 -20.00 3.16
C ALA A 292 4.85 -18.99 2.92
N HIS A 293 6.13 -19.41 3.03
CA HIS A 293 7.28 -18.57 2.69
C HIS A 293 7.33 -18.20 1.19
N GLN A 294 6.98 -19.12 0.30
CA GLN A 294 6.89 -18.84 -1.13
C GLN A 294 5.81 -17.80 -1.44
N ALA A 295 4.63 -17.91 -0.80
CA ALA A 295 3.55 -16.95 -0.95
C ALA A 295 3.94 -15.57 -0.40
N LEU A 296 4.59 -15.52 0.78
CA LEU A 296 5.11 -14.30 1.38
C LEU A 296 6.16 -13.63 0.49
N LEU A 297 7.13 -14.40 -0.03
CA LEU A 297 8.14 -13.91 -0.96
C LEU A 297 7.47 -13.35 -2.22
N SER A 298 6.53 -14.08 -2.82
CA SER A 298 5.81 -13.64 -4.01
C SER A 298 5.05 -12.32 -3.74
N ARG A 299 4.43 -12.17 -2.55
CA ARG A 299 3.79 -10.93 -2.12
C ARG A 299 4.79 -9.77 -2.05
N TYR A 300 5.96 -9.95 -1.44
CA TYR A 300 7.00 -8.91 -1.38
C TYR A 300 7.58 -8.54 -2.75
N MET A 301 7.74 -9.50 -3.65
CA MET A 301 8.29 -9.28 -5.00
C MET A 301 7.32 -8.55 -5.93
N ARG A 302 6.05 -8.36 -5.51
CA ARG A 302 5.04 -7.55 -6.23
C ARG A 302 5.04 -6.07 -5.84
N SER A 303 5.80 -5.68 -4.82
CA SER A 303 5.94 -4.28 -4.42
C SER A 303 6.64 -3.45 -5.50
N LYS A 304 6.28 -2.16 -5.61
CA LYS A 304 6.90 -1.19 -6.54
C LYS A 304 8.43 -1.20 -6.48
N HIS A 305 8.96 -1.28 -5.26
CA HIS A 305 10.37 -1.47 -4.98
C HIS A 305 10.50 -2.78 -4.20
N PRO A 306 10.74 -3.91 -4.89
CA PRO A 306 10.89 -5.19 -4.22
C PRO A 306 12.15 -5.16 -3.35
N PRO A 307 12.09 -5.70 -2.12
CA PRO A 307 13.26 -5.76 -1.26
C PRO A 307 14.32 -6.69 -1.86
N TRP A 308 15.58 -6.41 -1.60
CA TRP A 308 16.68 -7.31 -1.96
C TRP A 308 16.67 -8.54 -1.06
N LEU A 309 17.14 -9.66 -1.56
CA LEU A 309 17.21 -10.92 -0.82
C LEU A 309 18.64 -11.09 -0.32
N LEU A 310 18.83 -11.37 0.96
CA LEU A 310 20.15 -11.58 1.55
C LEU A 310 20.24 -13.03 2.04
N LEU A 311 21.12 -13.82 1.43
CA LEU A 311 21.41 -15.17 1.91
C LEU A 311 22.54 -15.09 2.94
N SER A 312 22.17 -15.25 4.21
CA SER A 312 23.06 -15.09 5.36
C SER A 312 23.54 -16.45 5.87
N ASP A 313 24.85 -16.63 5.98
CA ASP A 313 25.50 -17.83 6.52
C ASP A 313 25.11 -19.15 5.81
N VAL A 314 24.81 -19.10 4.51
CA VAL A 314 24.47 -20.28 3.69
C VAL A 314 25.67 -21.10 3.22
N GLY A 315 26.87 -20.75 3.68
CA GLY A 315 28.17 -21.30 3.26
C GLY A 315 29.02 -20.28 2.51
N PRO A 316 30.33 -20.54 2.31
CA PRO A 316 31.22 -19.66 1.57
C PRO A 316 30.83 -19.59 0.09
N ILE A 317 31.25 -18.52 -0.60
CA ILE A 317 31.05 -18.41 -2.04
C ILE A 317 31.83 -19.54 -2.72
N PRO A 318 31.18 -20.39 -3.54
CA PRO A 318 31.86 -21.50 -4.21
C PRO A 318 33.00 -21.03 -5.13
N GLY A 319 34.09 -21.79 -5.15
CA GLY A 319 35.26 -21.52 -6.01
C GLY A 319 36.26 -20.51 -5.43
N LEU A 320 36.04 -19.99 -4.22
CA LEU A 320 37.01 -19.10 -3.56
C LEU A 320 38.37 -19.77 -3.25
N ASP A 321 38.37 -21.07 -2.94
CA ASP A 321 39.57 -21.82 -2.53
C ASP A 321 40.33 -22.44 -3.71
N ASP A 322 39.72 -22.54 -4.90
CA ASP A 322 40.33 -23.14 -6.10
C ASP A 322 39.94 -22.34 -7.36
N PRO A 323 40.81 -21.40 -7.82
CA PRO A 323 40.55 -20.56 -8.99
C PRO A 323 40.54 -21.33 -10.33
N THR A 324 40.85 -22.64 -10.34
CA THR A 324 40.82 -23.48 -11.54
C THR A 324 39.58 -24.36 -11.63
N ALA A 325 38.76 -24.43 -10.58
CA ALA A 325 37.54 -25.20 -10.55
C ALA A 325 36.41 -24.48 -11.31
N LEU A 326 35.92 -25.09 -12.40
CA LEU A 326 34.71 -24.63 -13.10
C LEU A 326 33.52 -24.69 -12.14
N THR A 327 33.11 -23.53 -11.64
CA THR A 327 31.97 -23.42 -10.73
C THR A 327 30.72 -23.18 -11.57
N PRO A 328 29.68 -24.03 -11.48
CA PRO A 328 28.48 -23.84 -12.27
C PRO A 328 27.73 -22.58 -11.83
N VAL A 329 27.35 -21.74 -12.79
CA VAL A 329 26.49 -20.58 -12.58
C VAL A 329 25.16 -21.05 -12.01
N ALA A 330 24.62 -20.35 -11.00
CA ALA A 330 23.27 -20.60 -10.50
C ALA A 330 22.21 -20.09 -11.51
N ASP A 331 22.00 -20.86 -12.57
CA ASP A 331 21.09 -20.58 -13.69
C ASP A 331 19.59 -20.73 -13.35
N GLY A 332 19.29 -21.16 -12.11
CA GLY A 332 17.94 -21.44 -11.65
C GLY A 332 17.34 -22.72 -12.23
N PHE A 333 18.15 -23.61 -12.82
CA PHE A 333 17.78 -24.97 -13.18
C PHE A 333 18.28 -25.95 -12.11
N PRO A 334 17.47 -26.22 -11.07
CA PRO A 334 17.83 -27.19 -10.06
C PRO A 334 18.01 -28.58 -10.67
N SER A 335 18.93 -29.38 -10.11
CA SER A 335 19.21 -30.74 -10.58
C SER A 335 17.94 -31.60 -10.64
N PRO A 336 17.83 -32.63 -11.52
CA PRO A 336 16.62 -33.45 -11.64
C PRO A 336 16.12 -34.07 -10.32
N SER A 337 17.04 -34.35 -9.37
CA SER A 337 16.72 -34.80 -8.00
C SER A 337 16.06 -33.73 -7.12
N ALA A 338 16.32 -32.45 -7.39
CA ALA A 338 15.76 -31.32 -6.66
C ALA A 338 14.31 -30.99 -7.11
N VAL A 339 13.94 -31.33 -8.34
CA VAL A 339 12.57 -31.13 -8.90
C VAL A 339 11.69 -32.37 -8.92
N ALA A 340 12.21 -33.54 -8.52
CA ALA A 340 11.48 -34.81 -8.52
C ALA A 340 10.19 -34.81 -7.67
N ASP A 341 10.09 -33.95 -6.66
CA ASP A 341 8.86 -33.74 -5.87
C ASP A 341 7.96 -32.62 -6.43
N ALA A 342 8.49 -31.68 -7.23
CA ALA A 342 7.73 -30.56 -7.80
C ALA A 342 6.95 -30.95 -9.07
N SER A 343 7.48 -31.89 -9.88
CA SER A 343 6.86 -32.35 -11.13
C SER A 343 5.77 -33.41 -10.94
N ARG A 344 5.51 -33.88 -9.71
CA ARG A 344 4.48 -34.91 -9.43
C ARG A 344 3.10 -34.34 -9.09
N SER A 345 2.91 -33.03 -9.06
CA SER A 345 1.61 -32.42 -8.69
C SER A 345 0.67 -32.13 -9.87
N SER A 346 1.01 -32.51 -11.10
CA SER A 346 0.17 -32.28 -12.30
C SER A 346 -0.34 -33.55 -12.98
N SER A 347 -0.11 -34.74 -12.44
CA SER A 347 -0.74 -35.97 -12.95
C SER A 347 -1.25 -36.85 -11.81
N MET A 348 -2.57 -37.05 -11.78
CA MET A 348 -3.17 -38.15 -11.01
C MET A 348 -2.63 -39.47 -11.57
N SER A 349 -1.71 -40.11 -10.85
CA SER A 349 -1.46 -41.54 -11.01
C SER A 349 -1.06 -42.17 -9.68
N ALA A 350 -1.53 -43.40 -9.50
CA ALA A 350 -1.68 -44.11 -8.25
C ALA A 350 -0.37 -44.30 -7.46
N SER A 351 -0.49 -44.35 -6.13
CA SER A 351 0.60 -44.69 -5.21
C SER A 351 1.11 -46.11 -5.50
N PRO A 352 2.43 -46.33 -5.68
CA PRO A 352 2.97 -47.68 -5.88
C PRO A 352 2.92 -48.46 -4.56
N THR A 353 2.88 -49.78 -4.69
CA THR A 353 2.73 -50.68 -3.53
C THR A 353 4.05 -50.87 -2.77
N PRO A 354 4.02 -51.29 -1.49
CA PRO A 354 5.22 -51.52 -0.68
C PRO A 354 6.22 -52.53 -1.28
N ALA A 355 5.76 -53.41 -2.17
CA ALA A 355 6.59 -54.37 -2.88
C ALA A 355 7.46 -53.73 -3.98
N GLU A 356 6.98 -52.67 -4.65
CA GLU A 356 7.73 -51.94 -5.68
C GLU A 356 8.77 -50.99 -5.07
N SER A 357 8.70 -50.73 -3.75
CA SER A 357 9.64 -49.85 -3.04
C SER A 357 10.93 -50.58 -2.60
N ALA A 358 10.96 -51.91 -2.66
CA ALA A 358 12.07 -52.72 -2.15
C ALA A 358 13.21 -52.95 -3.18
N ASP A 359 12.92 -52.88 -4.48
CA ASP A 359 13.88 -53.17 -5.55
C ASP A 359 14.80 -51.99 -5.95
N HIS A 360 14.64 -50.81 -5.33
CA HIS A 360 15.50 -49.64 -5.56
C HIS A 360 16.64 -49.48 -4.53
N THR A 361 17.22 -50.58 -4.05
CA THR A 361 18.40 -50.57 -3.17
C THR A 361 19.73 -50.75 -3.91
N THR A 362 19.83 -50.31 -5.17
CA THR A 362 21.12 -50.19 -5.87
C THR A 362 21.76 -48.81 -5.66
N LYS A 363 22.68 -48.76 -4.69
CA LYS A 363 23.88 -47.89 -4.61
C LYS A 363 23.77 -46.51 -5.28
N GLN A 364 23.17 -45.52 -4.61
CA GLN A 364 23.42 -44.12 -4.93
C GLN A 364 24.85 -43.75 -4.53
N LYS A 365 25.76 -43.70 -5.50
CA LYS A 365 27.04 -42.97 -5.37
C LYS A 365 26.71 -41.52 -4.96
N SER A 366 27.32 -41.05 -3.87
CA SER A 366 27.24 -39.66 -3.43
C SER A 366 27.73 -38.71 -4.54
N LYS A 367 26.80 -38.16 -5.32
CA LYS A 367 27.09 -37.02 -6.20
C LYS A 367 27.24 -35.76 -5.34
N SER A 368 28.20 -34.92 -5.69
CA SER A 368 28.54 -33.67 -5.01
C SER A 368 27.27 -32.85 -4.74
N LYS A 369 27.07 -32.46 -3.48
CA LYS A 369 26.09 -31.44 -3.11
C LYS A 369 26.35 -30.18 -3.94
N ASP A 370 25.32 -29.62 -4.57
CA ASP A 370 25.43 -28.34 -5.26
C ASP A 370 25.88 -27.28 -4.24
N SER A 371 27.08 -26.72 -4.43
CA SER A 371 27.71 -25.80 -3.47
C SER A 371 26.94 -24.48 -3.31
N ALA A 372 26.17 -24.09 -4.34
CA ALA A 372 25.28 -22.91 -4.36
C ALA A 372 23.78 -23.27 -4.25
N ALA A 373 23.40 -24.39 -3.62
CA ALA A 373 22.03 -24.91 -3.66
C ALA A 373 20.94 -23.90 -3.24
N HIS A 374 21.20 -23.05 -2.23
CA HIS A 374 20.25 -22.02 -1.80
C HIS A 374 20.01 -20.97 -2.89
N LEU A 375 21.07 -20.48 -3.52
CA LEU A 375 20.99 -19.48 -4.60
C LEU A 375 20.25 -20.06 -5.82
N ILE A 376 20.57 -21.29 -6.22
CA ILE A 376 19.89 -22.00 -7.33
C ILE A 376 18.38 -22.07 -7.07
N TYR A 377 17.99 -22.40 -5.84
CA TYR A 377 16.57 -22.48 -5.48
C TYR A 377 15.88 -21.10 -5.50
N MET A 378 16.53 -20.04 -5.05
CA MET A 378 15.96 -18.68 -5.13
C MET A 378 15.79 -18.22 -6.58
N ARG A 379 16.76 -18.52 -7.46
CA ARG A 379 16.65 -18.27 -8.91
C ARG A 379 15.56 -19.12 -9.57
N TYR A 380 15.35 -20.35 -9.11
CA TYR A 380 14.20 -21.16 -9.51
C TYR A 380 12.87 -20.48 -9.13
N LEU A 381 12.74 -19.94 -7.91
CA LEU A 381 11.53 -19.22 -7.49
C LEU A 381 11.29 -17.93 -8.29
N GLN A 382 12.34 -17.22 -8.68
CA GLN A 382 12.23 -16.04 -9.56
C GLN A 382 11.56 -16.39 -10.89
N ARG A 383 11.93 -17.52 -11.47
CA ARG A 383 11.41 -17.97 -12.77
C ARG A 383 9.99 -18.53 -12.71
N ASN A 384 9.60 -19.04 -11.54
CA ASN A 384 8.30 -19.67 -11.32
C ASN A 384 7.35 -18.79 -10.49
N GLN A 385 7.46 -17.46 -10.64
CA GLN A 385 6.53 -16.54 -9.99
C GLN A 385 5.11 -16.69 -10.57
N PRO A 386 4.07 -16.58 -9.73
CA PRO A 386 2.68 -16.62 -10.19
C PRO A 386 2.39 -15.44 -11.13
N PRO A 387 1.54 -15.63 -12.16
CA PRO A 387 1.17 -14.56 -13.09
C PRO A 387 0.43 -13.43 -12.35
N ARG A 388 0.55 -12.21 -12.89
CA ARG A 388 -0.12 -11.03 -12.35
C ARG A 388 -1.61 -11.00 -12.73
N THR A 389 -2.45 -10.52 -11.83
CA THR A 389 -3.87 -10.25 -12.10
C THR A 389 -4.06 -9.03 -13.00
N ALA A 390 -5.27 -8.82 -13.55
CA ALA A 390 -5.56 -7.66 -14.40
C ALA A 390 -5.27 -6.33 -13.70
N ILE A 391 -5.68 -6.19 -12.43
CA ILE A 391 -5.43 -4.99 -11.62
C ILE A 391 -3.94 -4.81 -11.28
N GLU A 392 -3.19 -5.90 -11.08
CA GLU A 392 -1.74 -5.82 -10.86
C GLU A 392 -0.98 -5.40 -12.12
N LYS A 393 -1.47 -5.80 -13.31
CA LYS A 393 -0.92 -5.38 -14.60
C LYS A 393 -1.20 -3.90 -14.85
N PHE A 394 -2.46 -3.47 -14.70
CA PHE A 394 -2.87 -2.08 -14.89
C PHE A 394 -2.23 -1.13 -13.87
N GLY A 395 -2.21 -1.53 -12.60
CA GLY A 395 -1.68 -0.73 -11.50
C GLY A 395 -0.15 -0.68 -11.42
N SER A 396 0.57 -1.37 -12.31
CA SER A 396 2.03 -1.40 -12.33
C SER A 396 2.60 0.01 -12.53
N GLY A 397 3.34 0.50 -11.54
CA GLY A 397 3.91 1.86 -11.48
C GLY A 397 3.10 2.83 -10.61
N TYR A 398 1.80 2.57 -10.43
CA TYR A 398 0.88 3.38 -9.63
C TYR A 398 0.79 2.93 -8.16
N GLN A 399 1.39 1.79 -7.79
CA GLN A 399 1.41 1.34 -6.40
C GLN A 399 1.98 2.41 -5.48
N ASP A 400 1.21 2.77 -4.45
CA ASP A 400 1.54 3.78 -3.45
C ASP A 400 1.93 5.15 -4.05
N TYR A 401 1.48 5.45 -5.28
CA TYR A 401 1.70 6.74 -5.93
C TYR A 401 0.54 7.70 -5.64
N LEU A 402 0.84 8.78 -4.91
CA LEU A 402 -0.16 9.78 -4.52
C LEU A 402 -0.55 10.69 -5.69
N GLN A 403 -1.85 10.70 -6.00
CA GLN A 403 -2.48 11.54 -7.02
C GLN A 403 -3.52 12.45 -6.37
N ALA A 404 -3.62 13.69 -6.84
CA ALA A 404 -4.76 14.52 -6.45
C ALA A 404 -6.05 13.93 -7.07
N PRO A 405 -7.16 13.88 -6.33
CA PRO A 405 -8.46 13.51 -6.89
C PRO A 405 -8.81 14.44 -8.05
N LEU A 406 -9.44 13.89 -9.09
CA LEU A 406 -9.91 14.67 -10.22
C LEU A 406 -11.06 15.58 -9.77
N GLN A 407 -11.22 16.73 -10.44
CA GLN A 407 -12.36 17.63 -10.24
C GLN A 407 -13.04 17.92 -11.59
N PRO A 408 -13.72 16.94 -12.22
CA PRO A 408 -14.25 17.09 -13.58
C PRO A 408 -15.32 18.17 -13.71
N LEU A 409 -15.98 18.55 -12.60
CA LEU A 409 -16.94 19.66 -12.60
C LEU A 409 -16.23 21.01 -12.80
N THR A 410 -15.10 21.21 -12.13
CA THR A 410 -14.32 22.46 -12.19
C THR A 410 -13.44 22.49 -13.44
N ASP A 411 -12.72 21.41 -13.71
CA ASP A 411 -11.72 21.34 -14.77
C ASP A 411 -12.25 20.60 -16.00
N ASN A 412 -11.74 20.94 -17.18
CA ASN A 412 -12.00 20.17 -18.39
C ASN A 412 -10.94 19.09 -18.52
N LEU A 413 -11.35 17.83 -18.45
CA LEU A 413 -10.43 16.70 -18.56
C LEU A 413 -9.77 16.62 -19.94
N GLU A 414 -8.52 16.18 -19.95
CA GLU A 414 -7.75 15.90 -21.16
C GLU A 414 -8.18 14.58 -21.81
N SER A 415 -7.93 14.44 -23.11
CA SER A 415 -8.32 13.23 -23.86
C SER A 415 -7.68 11.95 -23.30
N VAL A 416 -6.43 12.03 -22.84
CA VAL A 416 -5.73 10.88 -22.25
C VAL A 416 -6.42 10.37 -20.98
N THR A 417 -6.99 11.26 -20.17
CA THR A 417 -7.72 10.88 -18.96
C THR A 417 -8.97 10.07 -19.30
N TYR A 418 -9.74 10.50 -20.31
CA TYR A 418 -10.88 9.72 -20.80
C TYR A 418 -10.46 8.36 -21.36
N GLU A 419 -9.32 8.28 -22.07
CA GLU A 419 -8.81 7.02 -22.60
C GLU A 419 -8.48 6.01 -21.50
N VAL A 420 -7.93 6.47 -20.37
CA VAL A 420 -7.70 5.61 -19.21
C VAL A 420 -9.02 5.07 -18.66
N PHE A 421 -10.05 5.90 -18.55
CA PHE A 421 -11.39 5.46 -18.10
C PHE A 421 -12.02 4.43 -19.04
N GLU A 422 -11.82 4.59 -20.34
CA GLU A 422 -12.40 3.74 -21.38
C GLU A 422 -11.72 2.38 -21.52
N LYS A 423 -10.53 2.19 -20.91
CA LYS A 423 -9.84 0.89 -20.86
C LYS A 423 -10.50 -0.11 -19.91
N ASP A 424 -11.47 0.30 -19.09
CA ASP A 424 -12.20 -0.58 -18.19
C ASP A 424 -13.49 -1.12 -18.85
N PRO A 425 -13.50 -2.36 -19.36
CA PRO A 425 -14.70 -2.92 -19.97
C PRO A 425 -15.80 -3.23 -18.95
N VAL A 426 -15.42 -3.62 -17.73
CA VAL A 426 -16.33 -4.07 -16.66
C VAL A 426 -17.28 -2.94 -16.30
N LYS A 427 -16.75 -1.73 -16.11
CA LYS A 427 -17.57 -0.55 -15.81
C LYS A 427 -18.71 -0.37 -16.82
N TYR A 428 -18.39 -0.28 -18.11
CA TYR A 428 -19.38 0.02 -19.15
C TYR A 428 -20.34 -1.13 -19.42
N ASP A 429 -19.89 -2.39 -19.25
CA ASP A 429 -20.76 -3.55 -19.35
C ASP A 429 -21.79 -3.57 -18.20
N TRP A 430 -21.42 -3.12 -17.01
CA TRP A 430 -22.35 -3.01 -15.87
C TRP A 430 -23.37 -1.89 -16.07
N TYR A 431 -22.95 -0.75 -16.60
CA TYR A 431 -23.89 0.31 -16.98
C TYR A 431 -24.83 -0.13 -18.11
N GLU A 432 -24.35 -0.89 -19.11
CA GLU A 432 -25.20 -1.48 -20.16
C GLU A 432 -26.27 -2.38 -19.54
N ARG A 433 -25.88 -3.31 -18.65
CA ARG A 433 -26.83 -4.19 -17.95
C ARG A 433 -27.84 -3.42 -17.11
N ALA A 434 -27.42 -2.38 -16.39
CA ALA A 434 -28.33 -1.55 -15.62
C ALA A 434 -29.38 -0.85 -16.51
N ILE A 435 -28.97 -0.36 -17.69
CA ILE A 435 -29.88 0.25 -18.66
C ILE A 435 -30.81 -0.81 -19.28
N GLU A 436 -30.30 -2.00 -19.59
CA GLU A 436 -31.10 -3.12 -20.13
C GLU A 436 -32.20 -3.56 -19.15
N GLU A 437 -31.87 -3.74 -17.88
CA GLU A 437 -32.85 -4.08 -16.84
C GLU A 437 -33.87 -2.94 -16.64
N ALA A 438 -33.42 -1.68 -16.59
CA ALA A 438 -34.32 -0.54 -16.46
C ALA A 438 -35.29 -0.41 -17.64
N LEU A 439 -34.84 -0.65 -18.88
CA LEU A 439 -35.68 -0.65 -20.07
C LEU A 439 -36.66 -1.83 -20.09
N SER A 440 -36.19 -3.01 -19.70
CA SER A 440 -37.01 -4.23 -19.61
C SER A 440 -38.15 -4.05 -18.60
N ASP A 441 -37.84 -3.47 -17.44
CA ASP A 441 -38.82 -3.11 -16.41
C ASP A 441 -39.78 -2.02 -16.87
N TRP A 442 -39.30 -1.03 -17.62
CA TRP A 442 -40.15 0.02 -18.18
C TRP A 442 -41.21 -0.56 -19.11
N ALA A 443 -40.81 -1.49 -19.98
CA ALA A 443 -41.67 -2.16 -20.93
C ALA A 443 -42.62 -3.16 -20.24
N SER A 444 -42.13 -3.99 -19.33
CA SER A 444 -42.91 -5.02 -18.63
C SER A 444 -44.02 -4.41 -17.77
N GLN A 445 -43.71 -3.30 -17.07
CA GLN A 445 -44.64 -2.58 -16.22
C GLN A 445 -45.51 -1.57 -16.99
N LYS A 446 -45.29 -1.43 -18.31
CA LYS A 446 -46.01 -0.50 -19.20
C LYS A 446 -46.01 0.94 -18.67
N LYS A 447 -44.86 1.39 -18.17
CA LYS A 447 -44.70 2.75 -17.65
C LYS A 447 -44.90 3.77 -18.79
N PRO A 448 -45.51 4.93 -18.53
CA PRO A 448 -45.67 5.97 -19.54
C PRO A 448 -44.30 6.52 -19.98
N THR A 449 -44.19 6.97 -21.22
CA THR A 449 -42.95 7.55 -21.77
C THR A 449 -43.05 9.06 -21.92
N SER A 450 -41.93 9.75 -21.77
CA SER A 450 -41.86 11.21 -21.90
C SER A 450 -41.90 11.70 -23.35
N ASN A 451 -41.68 10.82 -24.33
CA ASN A 451 -41.87 11.13 -25.75
C ASN A 451 -43.27 10.68 -26.23
N LEU A 452 -43.90 11.51 -27.07
CA LEU A 452 -45.22 11.30 -27.66
C LEU A 452 -45.29 10.10 -28.60
N ASN A 453 -44.15 9.69 -29.17
CA ASN A 453 -44.05 8.54 -30.07
C ASN A 453 -43.96 7.18 -29.32
N GLY A 454 -43.98 7.18 -27.99
CA GLY A 454 -43.84 5.97 -27.18
C GLY A 454 -42.41 5.51 -26.91
N SER A 455 -41.38 6.27 -27.31
CA SER A 455 -39.98 5.98 -27.01
C SER A 455 -39.57 6.47 -25.62
N VAL A 456 -38.74 5.68 -24.93
CA VAL A 456 -38.18 6.03 -23.62
C VAL A 456 -37.08 7.07 -23.81
N VAL A 457 -37.16 8.19 -23.10
CA VAL A 457 -36.18 9.28 -23.22
C VAL A 457 -35.02 9.04 -22.24
N ILE A 458 -33.82 8.80 -22.77
CA ILE A 458 -32.62 8.60 -21.96
C ILE A 458 -31.72 9.84 -22.08
N ALA A 459 -31.33 10.43 -20.95
CA ALA A 459 -30.29 11.46 -20.93
C ALA A 459 -29.01 10.92 -20.28
N VAL A 460 -27.91 10.92 -21.04
CA VAL A 460 -26.57 10.64 -20.51
C VAL A 460 -25.96 11.96 -20.05
N ALA A 461 -26.01 12.22 -18.74
CA ALA A 461 -25.55 13.45 -18.11
C ALA A 461 -24.08 13.35 -17.71
N GLY A 462 -23.22 14.15 -18.36
CA GLY A 462 -21.76 13.97 -18.29
C GLY A 462 -21.29 12.89 -19.28
N SER A 463 -21.59 13.07 -20.56
CA SER A 463 -21.37 12.05 -21.59
C SER A 463 -19.89 11.74 -21.90
N GLY A 464 -18.96 12.61 -21.52
CA GLY A 464 -17.54 12.46 -21.84
C GLY A 464 -17.31 12.29 -23.35
N ARG A 465 -16.55 11.27 -23.75
CA ARG A 465 -16.35 10.93 -25.17
C ARG A 465 -17.45 10.01 -25.75
N GLY A 466 -18.48 9.69 -24.99
CA GLY A 466 -19.66 8.95 -25.45
C GLY A 466 -19.70 7.42 -25.24
N PRO A 467 -18.87 6.76 -24.39
CA PRO A 467 -18.99 5.32 -24.20
C PRO A 467 -20.38 4.93 -23.66
N LEU A 468 -20.91 5.65 -22.66
CA LEU A 468 -22.25 5.39 -22.10
C LEU A 468 -23.39 5.67 -23.09
N VAL A 469 -23.22 6.63 -24.00
CA VAL A 469 -24.17 6.88 -25.09
C VAL A 469 -24.27 5.65 -25.99
N THR A 470 -23.12 5.09 -26.36
CA THR A 470 -23.04 3.85 -27.16
C THR A 470 -23.68 2.68 -26.42
N ARG A 471 -23.42 2.54 -25.12
CA ARG A 471 -24.03 1.49 -24.28
C ARG A 471 -25.55 1.63 -24.15
N ALA A 472 -26.07 2.85 -24.04
CA ALA A 472 -27.52 3.08 -24.02
C ALA A 472 -28.21 2.69 -25.34
N LEU A 473 -27.60 3.00 -26.49
CA LEU A 473 -28.09 2.58 -27.80
C LEU A 473 -28.07 1.05 -27.95
N LYS A 474 -27.01 0.40 -27.48
CA LYS A 474 -26.87 -1.05 -27.51
C LYS A 474 -27.91 -1.73 -26.60
N ALA A 475 -28.12 -1.23 -25.38
CA ALA A 475 -29.14 -1.72 -24.47
C ALA A 475 -30.57 -1.64 -25.09
N SER A 476 -30.87 -0.56 -25.82
CA SER A 476 -32.12 -0.43 -26.58
C SER A 476 -32.26 -1.51 -27.67
N GLN A 477 -31.18 -1.79 -28.41
CA GLN A 477 -31.17 -2.86 -29.42
C GLN A 477 -31.35 -4.24 -28.79
N THR A 478 -30.69 -4.53 -27.66
CA THR A 478 -30.80 -5.81 -26.95
C THR A 478 -32.23 -6.05 -26.44
N THR A 479 -32.82 -5.03 -25.80
CA THR A 479 -34.15 -5.14 -25.18
C THR A 479 -35.31 -4.98 -26.17
N GLY A 480 -35.06 -4.38 -27.34
CA GLY A 480 -36.09 -4.04 -28.32
C GLY A 480 -36.96 -2.84 -27.93
N VAL A 481 -36.64 -2.14 -26.84
CA VAL A 481 -37.36 -0.95 -26.39
C VAL A 481 -36.83 0.27 -27.13
N ALA A 482 -37.69 0.99 -27.85
CA ALA A 482 -37.29 2.19 -28.60
C ALA A 482 -36.90 3.33 -27.65
N VAL A 483 -35.76 3.99 -27.93
CA VAL A 483 -35.24 5.08 -27.10
C VAL A 483 -34.97 6.36 -27.90
N GLU A 484 -35.07 7.50 -27.21
CA GLU A 484 -34.57 8.80 -27.65
C GLU A 484 -33.42 9.21 -26.74
N VAL A 485 -32.18 9.23 -27.27
CA VAL A 485 -30.97 9.48 -26.45
C VAL A 485 -30.54 10.95 -26.56
N TRP A 486 -30.26 11.54 -25.40
CA TRP A 486 -29.71 12.89 -25.24
C TRP A 486 -28.34 12.80 -24.56
N ALA A 487 -27.29 13.27 -25.22
CA ALA A 487 -25.93 13.31 -24.69
C ALA A 487 -25.60 14.72 -24.18
N VAL A 488 -25.57 14.92 -22.86
CA VAL A 488 -25.33 16.23 -22.23
C VAL A 488 -23.90 16.30 -21.72
N GLU A 489 -23.13 17.27 -22.20
CA GLU A 489 -21.72 17.45 -21.84
C GLU A 489 -21.35 18.93 -21.73
N LYS A 490 -20.62 19.31 -20.67
CA LYS A 490 -20.16 20.69 -20.47
C LYS A 490 -18.84 20.96 -21.20
N ASN A 491 -17.95 19.97 -21.25
CA ASN A 491 -16.60 20.09 -21.77
C ASN A 491 -16.68 20.35 -23.29
N PRO A 492 -16.28 21.54 -23.77
CA PRO A 492 -16.41 21.90 -25.17
C PRO A 492 -15.58 20.98 -26.09
N ASN A 493 -14.49 20.41 -25.59
CA ASN A 493 -13.60 19.55 -26.36
C ASN A 493 -14.23 18.16 -26.58
N ALA A 494 -14.78 17.57 -25.51
CA ALA A 494 -15.50 16.30 -25.58
C ALA A 494 -16.77 16.41 -26.43
N TYR A 495 -17.48 17.55 -26.33
CA TYR A 495 -18.64 17.86 -27.18
C TYR A 495 -18.35 17.76 -28.68
N VAL A 496 -17.22 18.29 -29.15
CA VAL A 496 -16.85 18.19 -30.58
C VAL A 496 -16.69 16.72 -31.01
N LEU A 497 -16.13 15.89 -30.14
CA LEU A 497 -15.98 14.46 -30.42
C LEU A 497 -17.34 13.73 -30.43
N LEU A 498 -18.24 14.06 -29.49
CA LEU A 498 -19.60 13.52 -29.46
C LEU A 498 -20.38 13.87 -30.74
N GLN A 499 -20.21 15.08 -31.29
CA GLN A 499 -20.81 15.45 -32.57
C GLN A 499 -20.30 14.55 -33.70
N ARG A 500 -18.98 14.28 -33.74
CA ARG A 500 -18.39 13.38 -34.74
C ARG A 500 -18.91 11.95 -34.60
N HIS A 501 -18.93 11.39 -33.38
CA HIS A 501 -19.52 10.07 -33.13
C HIS A 501 -20.98 10.00 -33.56
N ASN A 502 -21.74 11.08 -33.35
CA ASN A 502 -23.12 11.12 -33.81
C ASN A 502 -23.25 11.05 -35.34
N GLU A 503 -22.33 11.69 -36.08
CA GLU A 503 -22.35 11.64 -37.55
C GLU A 503 -21.82 10.32 -38.13
N GLU A 504 -20.74 9.80 -37.55
CA GLU A 504 -20.00 8.65 -38.08
C GLU A 504 -20.53 7.31 -37.57
N ASP A 505 -20.84 7.21 -36.27
CA ASP A 505 -21.13 5.94 -35.59
C ASP A 505 -22.61 5.76 -35.22
N TRP A 506 -23.26 6.83 -34.73
CA TRP A 506 -24.65 6.74 -34.25
C TRP A 506 -25.69 7.11 -35.32
N GLY A 507 -25.29 7.45 -36.54
CA GLY A 507 -26.22 7.70 -37.65
C GLY A 507 -27.16 8.90 -37.44
N ARG A 508 -26.70 9.91 -36.70
CA ARG A 508 -27.42 11.15 -36.34
C ARG A 508 -28.70 10.94 -35.52
N VAL A 509 -28.80 9.83 -34.78
CA VAL A 509 -29.97 9.54 -33.93
C VAL A 509 -29.86 10.11 -32.51
N VAL A 510 -28.67 10.55 -32.08
CA VAL A 510 -28.44 11.10 -30.74
C VAL A 510 -28.55 12.62 -30.75
N ASN A 511 -29.22 13.19 -29.75
CA ASN A 511 -29.29 14.63 -29.54
C ASN A 511 -28.13 15.07 -28.64
N VAL A 512 -27.07 15.65 -29.23
CA VAL A 512 -25.89 16.11 -28.50
C VAL A 512 -26.08 17.54 -28.02
N VAL A 513 -25.90 17.79 -26.72
CA VAL A 513 -26.12 19.09 -26.07
C VAL A 513 -24.87 19.54 -25.33
N LYS A 514 -24.36 20.72 -25.68
CA LYS A 514 -23.32 21.42 -24.92
C LYS A 514 -23.96 22.22 -23.78
N SER A 515 -23.98 21.66 -22.57
CA SER A 515 -24.51 22.35 -21.39
C SER A 515 -23.97 21.72 -20.11
N ASP A 516 -23.86 22.54 -19.06
CA ASP A 516 -23.83 22.00 -17.70
C ASP A 516 -25.20 21.38 -17.42
N MET A 517 -25.24 20.12 -16.97
CA MET A 517 -26.49 19.41 -16.72
C MET A 517 -27.41 20.16 -15.74
N ARG A 518 -26.84 20.93 -14.82
CA ARG A 518 -27.56 21.74 -13.83
C ARG A 518 -28.30 22.92 -14.44
N ALA A 519 -27.87 23.37 -15.63
CA ALA A 519 -28.49 24.45 -16.38
C ALA A 519 -29.35 23.94 -17.56
N TRP A 520 -29.32 22.64 -17.84
CA TRP A 520 -30.06 22.07 -18.96
C TRP A 520 -31.57 22.05 -18.67
N LYS A 521 -32.36 22.62 -19.58
CA LYS A 521 -33.82 22.75 -19.42
C LYS A 521 -34.60 21.50 -19.82
N GLY A 522 -33.92 20.50 -20.39
CA GLY A 522 -34.50 19.25 -20.87
C GLY A 522 -34.55 19.15 -22.41
N PRO A 523 -35.09 18.03 -22.94
CA PRO A 523 -35.25 17.79 -24.37
C PRO A 523 -36.06 18.89 -25.05
N LEU A 524 -35.54 19.46 -26.13
CA LEU A 524 -36.30 20.45 -26.91
C LEU A 524 -37.46 19.75 -27.64
N ARG A 525 -38.68 20.24 -27.46
CA ARG A 525 -39.88 19.71 -28.14
C ARG A 525 -40.36 20.73 -29.18
N SER A 526 -40.62 20.27 -30.39
CA SER A 526 -41.25 21.09 -31.44
C SER A 526 -42.75 21.21 -31.16
N ALA A 527 -43.29 22.43 -31.23
CA ALA A 527 -44.73 22.66 -31.11
C ALA A 527 -45.45 22.07 -32.34
N SER A 528 -45.95 20.85 -32.24
CA SER A 528 -46.78 20.24 -33.27
C SER A 528 -48.17 20.88 -33.26
N GLY A 529 -48.37 21.89 -34.10
CA GLY A 529 -49.68 22.43 -34.47
C GLY A 529 -50.11 23.70 -33.71
N ALA A 530 -50.38 24.75 -34.50
CA ALA A 530 -50.87 26.08 -34.14
C ALA A 530 -49.82 27.10 -33.61
N ALA A 531 -49.57 28.11 -34.45
CA ALA A 531 -48.85 29.37 -34.21
C ALA A 531 -47.53 29.25 -33.44
N ALA A 532 -46.41 29.46 -34.15
CA ALA A 532 -45.07 29.56 -33.59
C ALA A 532 -45.02 30.57 -32.43
N SER A 533 -45.22 30.08 -31.20
CA SER A 533 -44.87 30.81 -30.00
C SER A 533 -43.35 30.86 -29.97
N PRO A 534 -42.72 32.04 -29.79
CA PRO A 534 -41.26 32.17 -29.85
C PRO A 534 -40.53 31.54 -28.65
N VAL A 535 -41.26 30.88 -27.74
CA VAL A 535 -40.71 30.28 -26.52
C VAL A 535 -40.45 28.79 -26.74
N PRO A 536 -39.20 28.31 -26.64
CA PRO A 536 -38.89 26.88 -26.73
C PRO A 536 -39.59 26.09 -25.63
N ILE A 537 -40.28 25.01 -26.02
CA ILE A 537 -40.94 24.08 -25.09
C ILE A 537 -39.96 22.95 -24.77
N TYR A 538 -39.80 22.64 -23.48
CA TYR A 538 -38.92 21.57 -23.02
C TYR A 538 -39.73 20.39 -22.46
N GLY A 539 -39.30 19.17 -22.81
CA GLY A 539 -39.87 17.91 -22.35
C GLY A 539 -39.21 17.38 -21.08
N LYS A 540 -39.62 16.18 -20.67
CA LYS A 540 -39.01 15.41 -19.58
C LYS A 540 -38.17 14.24 -20.10
N VAL A 541 -37.37 13.69 -19.20
CA VAL A 541 -36.51 12.51 -19.39
C VAL A 541 -37.03 11.38 -18.52
N ASP A 542 -37.03 10.16 -19.05
CA ASP A 542 -37.49 8.96 -18.35
C ASP A 542 -36.37 8.31 -17.54
N ILE A 543 -35.16 8.24 -18.10
CA ILE A 543 -33.96 7.67 -17.45
C ILE A 543 -32.80 8.65 -17.57
N ILE A 544 -32.20 9.02 -16.44
CA ILE A 544 -30.91 9.73 -16.41
C ILE A 544 -29.81 8.71 -16.12
N VAL A 545 -28.77 8.72 -16.95
CA VAL A 545 -27.56 7.91 -16.76
C VAL A 545 -26.38 8.84 -16.57
N SER A 546 -25.58 8.64 -15.52
CA SER A 546 -24.40 9.44 -15.22
C SER A 546 -23.29 8.58 -14.63
N GLU A 547 -22.04 8.94 -14.88
CA GLU A 547 -20.86 8.37 -14.23
C GLU A 547 -20.01 9.55 -13.74
N LEU A 548 -20.32 10.00 -12.52
CA LEU A 548 -19.73 11.17 -11.86
C LEU A 548 -19.10 10.75 -10.52
N LEU A 549 -18.77 9.46 -10.38
CA LEU A 549 -18.33 8.88 -9.12
C LEU A 549 -16.82 8.98 -9.00
N GLY A 550 -16.36 9.53 -7.88
CA GLY A 550 -14.95 9.44 -7.50
C GLY A 550 -14.66 8.20 -6.64
N SER A 551 -13.39 8.06 -6.23
CA SER A 551 -12.90 6.97 -5.37
C SER A 551 -13.60 6.85 -4.00
N PHE A 552 -14.26 7.91 -3.55
CA PHE A 552 -15.08 7.97 -2.34
C PHE A 552 -16.56 8.23 -2.65
N ALA A 553 -17.01 7.80 -3.82
CA ALA A 553 -18.33 8.02 -4.40
C ALA A 553 -18.62 9.50 -4.70
N ASP A 554 -18.85 10.31 -3.68
CA ASP A 554 -19.38 11.68 -3.81
C ASP A 554 -18.30 12.78 -3.93
N ASN A 555 -17.02 12.41 -3.94
CA ASN A 555 -15.89 13.36 -3.97
C ASN A 555 -15.71 14.11 -5.30
N GLU A 556 -16.45 13.71 -6.34
CA GLU A 556 -16.53 14.42 -7.62
C GLU A 556 -17.87 15.16 -7.83
N LEU A 557 -18.59 15.41 -6.73
CA LEU A 557 -19.82 16.24 -6.68
C LEU A 557 -21.01 15.65 -7.44
N SER A 558 -21.05 14.32 -7.59
CA SER A 558 -22.23 13.63 -8.14
C SER A 558 -23.56 14.04 -7.47
N PRO A 559 -23.67 14.22 -6.13
CA PRO A 559 -24.93 14.67 -5.53
C PRO A 559 -25.37 16.03 -6.08
N GLU A 560 -24.48 17.02 -6.06
CA GLU A 560 -24.77 18.38 -6.51
C GLU A 560 -25.11 18.45 -8.01
N CYS A 561 -24.46 17.62 -8.83
CA CYS A 561 -24.74 17.52 -10.25
C CYS A 561 -26.13 16.89 -10.52
N LEU A 562 -26.43 15.78 -9.86
CA LEU A 562 -27.70 15.04 -10.05
C LEU A 562 -28.90 15.81 -9.50
N ASP A 563 -28.75 16.46 -8.34
CA ASP A 563 -29.76 17.36 -7.78
C ASP A 563 -30.14 18.47 -8.77
N GLY A 564 -29.14 19.02 -9.45
CA GLY A 564 -29.30 20.12 -10.38
C GLY A 564 -29.90 19.73 -11.73
N VAL A 565 -29.85 18.47 -12.16
CA VAL A 565 -30.50 17.99 -13.40
C VAL A 565 -31.83 17.30 -13.14
N GLN A 566 -32.12 16.91 -11.89
CA GLN A 566 -33.32 16.15 -11.56
C GLN A 566 -34.64 16.84 -11.96
N HIS A 567 -34.68 18.17 -12.09
CA HIS A 567 -35.88 18.88 -12.56
C HIS A 567 -36.30 18.46 -13.97
N VAL A 568 -35.43 17.88 -14.81
CA VAL A 568 -35.83 17.34 -16.13
C VAL A 568 -36.36 15.91 -16.07
N LEU A 569 -36.16 15.20 -14.95
CA LEU A 569 -36.60 13.83 -14.78
C LEU A 569 -38.13 13.73 -14.64
N ALA A 570 -38.72 12.66 -15.17
CA ALA A 570 -40.13 12.36 -15.03
C ALA A 570 -40.49 12.15 -13.54
N PRO A 571 -41.49 12.87 -12.99
CA PRO A 571 -41.67 12.98 -11.54
C PRO A 571 -42.20 11.71 -10.84
N GLN A 572 -42.84 10.79 -11.57
CA GLN A 572 -43.45 9.59 -10.97
C GLN A 572 -42.66 8.31 -11.25
N PHE A 573 -42.16 8.16 -12.48
CA PHE A 573 -41.53 6.92 -12.94
C PHE A 573 -40.06 7.10 -13.31
N GLY A 574 -39.52 8.31 -13.18
CA GLY A 574 -38.17 8.61 -13.59
C GLY A 574 -37.13 7.80 -12.83
N ILE A 575 -36.15 7.27 -13.55
CA ILE A 575 -35.06 6.45 -13.01
C ILE A 575 -33.75 7.24 -13.11
N SER A 576 -32.94 7.16 -12.06
CA SER A 576 -31.54 7.58 -12.08
C SER A 576 -30.64 6.34 -12.05
N ILE A 577 -29.61 6.33 -12.89
CA ILE A 577 -28.53 5.34 -12.89
C ILE A 577 -27.22 6.12 -12.72
N PRO A 578 -26.51 6.01 -11.57
CA PRO A 578 -26.82 5.14 -10.44
C PRO A 578 -28.06 5.56 -9.64
N SER A 579 -28.70 4.57 -8.99
CA SER A 579 -29.81 4.79 -8.08
C SER A 579 -29.34 5.17 -6.68
N SER A 580 -28.21 4.61 -6.22
CA SER A 580 -27.57 5.04 -4.99
C SER A 580 -26.09 4.71 -4.96
N TYR A 581 -25.36 5.36 -4.06
CA TYR A 581 -23.96 5.06 -3.81
C TYR A 581 -23.56 5.43 -2.38
N THR A 582 -22.56 4.70 -1.88
CA THR A 582 -22.17 4.70 -0.46
C THR A 582 -20.66 4.88 -0.32
N ALA A 583 -20.26 5.80 0.55
CA ALA A 583 -18.86 5.99 0.91
C ALA A 583 -18.49 5.03 2.05
N HIS A 584 -17.33 4.39 1.95
CA HIS A 584 -16.86 3.37 2.89
C HIS A 584 -15.44 3.63 3.34
N LEU A 585 -15.10 3.38 4.60
CA LEU A 585 -13.77 3.69 5.12
C LEU A 585 -13.23 2.68 6.15
N THR A 586 -11.91 2.69 6.34
CA THR A 586 -11.18 1.89 7.37
C THR A 586 -9.86 2.57 7.76
N PRO A 587 -9.43 2.51 9.04
CA PRO A 587 -8.10 2.95 9.44
C PRO A 587 -7.01 2.01 8.89
N ILE A 588 -5.91 2.59 8.42
CA ILE A 588 -4.77 1.83 7.87
C ILE A 588 -3.40 2.33 8.39
N LEU A 589 -2.45 1.41 8.45
CA LEU A 589 -1.02 1.69 8.57
C LEU A 589 -0.43 1.82 7.16
N ALA A 590 0.24 2.93 6.89
CA ALA A 590 0.85 3.26 5.60
C ALA A 590 2.05 4.20 5.78
N PRO A 591 3.15 3.75 6.43
CA PRO A 591 4.27 4.61 6.82
C PRO A 591 5.02 5.18 5.60
N ARG A 592 5.01 4.48 4.46
CA ARG A 592 5.57 4.97 3.20
C ARG A 592 4.82 6.20 2.67
N LEU A 593 3.48 6.13 2.62
CA LEU A 593 2.65 7.27 2.23
C LEU A 593 2.82 8.44 3.20
N HIS A 594 2.89 8.15 4.50
CA HIS A 594 3.14 9.19 5.51
C HIS A 594 4.51 9.87 5.32
N SER A 595 5.56 9.11 4.99
CA SER A 595 6.90 9.66 4.70
C SER A 595 6.89 10.55 3.46
N ASP A 596 6.24 10.12 2.36
CA ASP A 596 6.12 10.91 1.11
C ASP A 596 5.34 12.21 1.37
N ILE A 597 4.16 12.14 2.00
CA ILE A 597 3.36 13.33 2.34
C ILE A 597 4.13 14.27 3.27
N SER A 598 4.85 13.73 4.26
CA SER A 598 5.66 14.55 5.17
C SER A 598 6.78 15.31 4.44
N GLN A 599 7.33 14.74 3.36
CA GLN A 599 8.32 15.41 2.51
C GLN A 599 7.67 16.47 1.64
N ARG A 600 6.51 16.18 1.04
CA ARG A 600 5.72 17.16 0.28
C ARG A 600 5.28 18.33 1.14
N ALA A 601 4.98 18.10 2.41
CA ALA A 601 4.56 19.11 3.38
C ALA A 601 5.62 20.20 3.63
N ILE A 602 6.89 19.94 3.29
CA ILE A 602 7.97 20.95 3.35
C ILE A 602 7.73 22.06 2.31
N THR A 603 7.19 21.71 1.14
CA THR A 603 6.94 22.64 0.03
C THR A 603 5.46 23.02 -0.13
N ASP A 604 4.55 22.12 0.22
CA ASP A 604 3.11 22.28 0.09
C ASP A 604 2.42 22.14 1.46
N THR A 605 2.00 23.29 2.01
CA THR A 605 1.32 23.34 3.32
C THR A 605 -0.03 22.60 3.37
N THR A 606 -0.61 22.27 2.21
CA THR A 606 -1.89 21.55 2.11
C THR A 606 -1.72 20.03 1.98
N ALA A 607 -0.47 19.52 1.90
CA ALA A 607 -0.21 18.11 1.64
C ALA A 607 -0.84 17.17 2.69
N THR A 608 -0.78 17.52 3.97
CA THR A 608 -1.39 16.71 5.05
C THR A 608 -2.91 16.90 5.19
N GLU A 609 -3.47 17.86 4.45
CA GLU A 609 -4.89 18.24 4.46
C GLU A 609 -5.61 17.82 3.16
N THR A 610 -4.89 17.21 2.23
CA THR A 610 -5.40 16.79 0.93
C THR A 610 -5.68 15.28 0.94
N PRO A 611 -6.90 14.83 0.56
CA PRO A 611 -7.13 13.42 0.28
C PRO A 611 -6.47 13.06 -1.05
N TYR A 612 -5.92 11.86 -1.17
CA TYR A 612 -5.20 11.41 -2.37
C TYR A 612 -5.84 10.18 -2.97
N VAL A 613 -5.97 10.12 -4.29
CA VAL A 613 -6.22 8.87 -5.00
C VAL A 613 -4.90 8.11 -5.08
N VAL A 614 -4.90 6.85 -4.64
CA VAL A 614 -3.69 6.03 -4.56
C VAL A 614 -4.02 4.55 -4.68
N MET A 615 -3.27 3.82 -5.50
CA MET A 615 -3.32 2.36 -5.49
C MET A 615 -2.62 1.85 -4.23
N LEU A 616 -3.40 1.72 -3.14
CA LEU A 616 -2.91 1.22 -1.86
C LEU A 616 -2.31 -0.17 -2.04
N HIS A 617 -1.02 -0.30 -1.79
CA HIS A 617 -0.30 -1.56 -1.93
C HIS A 617 0.40 -1.93 -0.62
N ALA A 618 1.44 -1.20 -0.22
CA ALA A 618 2.17 -1.47 1.03
C ALA A 618 1.44 -0.91 2.25
N ILE A 619 0.31 -1.53 2.61
CA ILE A 619 -0.54 -1.15 3.74
C ILE A 619 -0.89 -2.35 4.65
N ASP A 620 -1.35 -2.02 5.85
CA ASP A 620 -2.00 -2.96 6.76
C ASP A 620 -3.36 -2.41 7.22
N TYR A 621 -4.39 -3.26 7.18
CA TYR A 621 -5.72 -2.93 7.68
C TYR A 621 -5.74 -3.16 9.19
N LEU A 622 -5.96 -2.08 9.95
CA LEU A 622 -5.85 -2.12 11.41
C LEU A 622 -7.10 -2.69 12.08
N ALA A 623 -8.25 -2.50 11.44
CA ALA A 623 -9.53 -2.98 11.93
C ALA A 623 -9.69 -4.49 11.68
N THR A 624 -10.16 -5.19 12.70
CA THR A 624 -10.59 -6.58 12.62
C THR A 624 -12.11 -6.64 12.44
N SER A 625 -12.60 -7.51 11.55
CA SER A 625 -14.04 -7.76 11.44
C SER A 625 -14.54 -8.54 12.66
N VAL A 626 -15.46 -7.95 13.41
CA VAL A 626 -16.23 -8.61 14.48
C VAL A 626 -17.73 -8.41 14.22
N PRO A 627 -18.64 -9.15 14.90
CA PRO A 627 -20.07 -8.91 14.77
C PRO A 627 -20.41 -7.43 14.96
N ASP A 628 -21.27 -6.90 14.09
CA ASP A 628 -21.70 -5.50 14.03
C ASP A 628 -20.61 -4.44 13.73
N HIS A 629 -19.33 -4.83 13.67
CA HIS A 629 -18.20 -3.96 13.33
C HIS A 629 -17.34 -4.60 12.24
N PRO A 630 -17.74 -4.52 10.95
CA PRO A 630 -16.90 -4.99 9.86
C PRO A 630 -15.62 -4.14 9.77
N ARG A 631 -14.56 -4.72 9.20
CA ARG A 631 -13.27 -4.01 9.02
C ARG A 631 -13.39 -2.74 8.16
N ILE A 632 -14.28 -2.75 7.17
CA ILE A 632 -14.59 -1.61 6.30
C ILE A 632 -16.05 -1.27 6.54
N GLN A 633 -16.33 -0.03 6.95
CA GLN A 633 -17.67 0.42 7.36
C GLN A 633 -18.19 1.50 6.43
N GLN A 634 -19.51 1.49 6.20
CA GLN A 634 -20.21 2.52 5.44
C GLN A 634 -20.29 3.81 6.28
N ALA A 635 -19.84 4.93 5.71
CA ALA A 635 -19.94 6.24 6.32
C ALA A 635 -21.31 6.88 6.07
N TRP A 636 -21.77 6.91 4.81
CA TRP A 636 -23.06 7.47 4.41
C TRP A 636 -23.49 6.98 3.03
N GLU A 637 -24.73 7.32 2.65
CA GLU A 637 -25.33 7.05 1.35
C GLU A 637 -25.89 8.33 0.70
N PHE A 638 -25.90 8.34 -0.63
CA PHE A 638 -26.69 9.24 -1.46
C PHE A 638 -27.60 8.40 -2.37
N THR A 639 -28.84 8.85 -2.55
CA THR A 639 -29.87 8.17 -3.34
C THR A 639 -30.46 9.12 -4.36
N HIS A 640 -30.72 8.63 -5.57
CA HIS A 640 -31.26 9.39 -6.69
C HIS A 640 -32.44 8.65 -7.33
N PRO A 641 -33.55 9.35 -7.65
CA PRO A 641 -33.80 10.78 -7.43
C PRO A 641 -34.11 11.13 -5.96
N LEU A 642 -33.84 12.37 -5.58
CA LEU A 642 -34.25 12.93 -4.29
C LEU A 642 -35.77 13.22 -4.23
N PRO A 643 -36.37 13.25 -3.03
CA PRO A 643 -37.74 13.74 -2.86
C PRO A 643 -37.90 15.18 -3.33
N ALA A 644 -39.01 15.48 -4.03
CA ALA A 644 -39.28 16.83 -4.55
C ALA A 644 -39.35 17.92 -3.45
N SER A 645 -39.73 17.55 -2.23
CA SER A 645 -39.72 18.44 -1.06
C SER A 645 -38.30 18.91 -0.70
N THR A 646 -37.29 18.04 -0.81
CA THR A 646 -35.89 18.38 -0.54
C THR A 646 -35.39 19.43 -1.52
N LEU A 647 -35.65 19.22 -2.82
CA LEU A 647 -35.26 20.18 -3.86
C LEU A 647 -35.99 21.52 -3.74
N ALA A 648 -37.27 21.51 -3.37
CA ALA A 648 -38.03 22.74 -3.14
C ALA A 648 -37.46 23.57 -1.97
N ILE A 649 -37.02 22.91 -0.89
CA ILE A 649 -36.35 23.58 0.24
C ILE A 649 -34.99 24.15 -0.19
N ALA A 650 -34.19 23.37 -0.92
CA ALA A 650 -32.89 23.81 -1.44
C ALA A 650 -33.03 25.07 -2.31
N GLU A 651 -33.99 25.09 -3.24
CA GLU A 651 -34.24 26.23 -4.12
C GLU A 651 -34.77 27.46 -3.36
N ALA A 652 -35.63 27.25 -2.36
CA ALA A 652 -36.13 28.32 -1.49
C ALA A 652 -35.00 28.98 -0.68
N ARG A 653 -34.00 28.21 -0.25
CA ARG A 653 -32.80 28.72 0.44
C ARG A 653 -31.88 29.49 -0.51
N ARG A 654 -31.64 28.95 -1.71
CA ARG A 654 -30.85 29.59 -2.78
C ARG A 654 -31.41 30.95 -3.20
N SER A 655 -32.73 31.11 -3.16
CA SER A 655 -33.42 32.33 -3.59
C SER A 655 -33.37 33.49 -2.59
N GLY A 656 -32.67 33.36 -1.46
CA GLY A 656 -32.44 34.47 -0.53
C GLY A 656 -33.68 34.97 0.25
N GLY A 657 -34.69 34.11 0.45
CA GLY A 657 -35.97 34.46 1.10
C GLY A 657 -35.93 34.56 2.63
N VAL A 658 -37.07 34.72 3.31
CA VAL A 658 -37.18 34.79 4.80
C VAL A 658 -36.65 33.53 5.50
N SER A 659 -36.60 32.40 4.77
CA SER A 659 -35.99 31.12 5.16
C SER A 659 -34.54 30.94 4.69
N GLY A 660 -34.06 31.78 3.76
CA GLY A 660 -32.70 31.83 3.22
C GLY A 660 -32.10 33.21 3.47
N GLY A 661 -31.79 33.52 4.73
CA GLY A 661 -31.36 34.84 5.14
C GLY A 661 -30.27 34.79 6.21
N GLY A 662 -29.01 34.78 5.79
CA GLY A 662 -27.92 35.50 6.46
C GLY A 662 -27.31 34.97 7.76
N GLY A 663 -27.64 33.78 8.25
CA GLY A 663 -26.99 33.28 9.49
C GLY A 663 -27.15 31.81 9.87
N GLY A 664 -27.72 30.96 9.01
CA GLY A 664 -28.07 29.57 9.35
C GLY A 664 -27.07 28.50 8.89
N SER A 665 -26.27 28.78 7.86
CA SER A 665 -25.31 27.80 7.36
C SER A 665 -24.10 27.74 8.26
N MET A 666 -23.82 26.53 8.76
CA MET A 666 -22.69 26.22 9.66
C MET A 666 -21.33 26.63 9.07
N ALA A 667 -21.24 26.89 7.77
CA ALA A 667 -20.01 27.28 7.09
C ALA A 667 -20.07 28.60 6.31
N GLY A 668 -21.14 29.39 6.45
CA GLY A 668 -21.25 30.74 5.88
C GLY A 668 -21.89 30.85 4.48
N GLY A 669 -22.60 29.82 4.02
CA GLY A 669 -23.40 29.83 2.78
C GLY A 669 -24.88 30.25 2.99
N ASP A 670 -25.66 30.15 1.92
CA ASP A 670 -27.12 30.35 1.86
C ASP A 670 -27.92 29.14 2.42
N GLY A 671 -27.25 28.01 2.63
CA GLY A 671 -27.79 26.75 3.12
C GLY A 671 -28.47 25.89 2.05
N ALA A 672 -28.27 26.21 0.77
CA ALA A 672 -28.93 25.56 -0.36
C ALA A 672 -28.46 24.11 -0.59
N ASN A 673 -27.21 23.80 -0.25
CA ASN A 673 -26.62 22.47 -0.39
C ASN A 673 -26.51 21.71 0.95
N GLU A 674 -27.09 22.23 2.03
CA GLU A 674 -26.96 21.62 3.37
C GLU A 674 -27.53 20.20 3.46
N HIS A 675 -28.53 19.86 2.66
CA HIS A 675 -29.09 18.50 2.63
C HIS A 675 -28.08 17.47 2.12
N ASN A 676 -27.00 17.90 1.46
CA ASN A 676 -25.88 17.06 1.04
C ASN A 676 -24.72 17.02 2.04
N THR A 677 -24.81 17.71 3.18
CA THR A 677 -23.84 17.54 4.27
C THR A 677 -24.00 16.17 4.93
N ARG A 678 -22.90 15.60 5.41
CA ARG A 678 -22.89 14.29 6.07
C ARG A 678 -22.00 14.33 7.30
N TYR A 679 -22.36 13.53 8.29
CA TYR A 679 -21.52 13.21 9.45
C TYR A 679 -21.64 11.72 9.72
N SER A 680 -20.51 11.06 9.95
CA SER A 680 -20.48 9.68 10.40
C SER A 680 -19.48 9.51 11.54
N ARG A 681 -19.83 8.62 12.47
CA ARG A 681 -19.01 8.21 13.60
C ARG A 681 -18.95 6.69 13.59
N LEU A 682 -17.78 6.16 13.31
CA LEU A 682 -17.57 4.73 13.06
C LEU A 682 -16.56 4.16 14.04
N ASN A 683 -16.88 3.01 14.64
CA ASN A 683 -16.06 2.35 15.65
C ASN A 683 -15.45 1.08 15.07
N PHE A 684 -14.12 0.98 15.11
CA PHE A 684 -13.33 -0.10 14.56
C PHE A 684 -12.60 -0.85 15.69
N VAL A 685 -12.87 -2.15 15.80
CA VAL A 685 -12.20 -3.00 16.78
C VAL A 685 -10.83 -3.40 16.26
N CYS A 686 -9.78 -3.09 17.01
CA CYS A 686 -8.40 -3.35 16.65
C CYS A 686 -7.79 -4.32 17.66
N LYS A 687 -7.67 -5.59 17.25
CA LYS A 687 -7.12 -6.66 18.11
C LYS A 687 -5.64 -6.45 18.41
N ASP A 688 -4.84 -6.19 17.37
CA ASP A 688 -3.39 -6.11 17.48
C ASP A 688 -2.94 -4.63 17.45
N ARG A 689 -2.03 -4.24 18.34
CA ARG A 689 -1.46 -2.89 18.46
C ARG A 689 -0.94 -2.35 17.13
N GLY A 690 -0.90 -1.03 16.99
CA GLY A 690 -0.56 -0.44 15.71
C GLY A 690 -0.36 1.06 15.70
N VAL A 691 -0.15 1.58 14.50
CA VAL A 691 -0.10 3.02 14.22
C VAL A 691 -1.01 3.32 13.04
N VAL A 692 -1.93 4.27 13.24
CA VAL A 692 -2.77 4.81 12.16
C VAL A 692 -1.99 5.93 11.47
N ASN A 693 -1.76 5.79 10.17
CA ASN A 693 -1.21 6.88 9.34
C ASN A 693 -2.29 7.64 8.57
N GLY A 694 -3.46 7.05 8.39
CA GLY A 694 -4.56 7.61 7.63
C GLY A 694 -5.72 6.65 7.52
N ILE A 695 -6.70 7.06 6.71
CA ILE A 695 -7.95 6.34 6.49
C ILE A 695 -8.01 6.01 5.00
N ALA A 696 -8.23 4.74 4.68
CA ALA A 696 -8.54 4.32 3.31
C ALA A 696 -10.03 4.48 3.05
N GLY A 697 -10.39 5.06 1.92
CA GLY A 697 -11.75 5.25 1.46
C GLY A 697 -12.03 4.49 0.16
N TYR A 698 -13.24 3.96 0.07
CA TYR A 698 -13.79 3.16 -1.02
C TYR A 698 -15.24 3.58 -1.27
N PHE A 699 -15.87 2.98 -2.28
CA PHE A 699 -17.30 3.11 -2.50
C PHE A 699 -17.96 1.83 -2.99
N GLU A 700 -19.28 1.77 -2.83
CA GLU A 700 -20.16 0.89 -3.58
C GLU A 700 -21.27 1.71 -4.23
N ALA A 701 -21.76 1.29 -5.40
CA ALA A 701 -22.86 1.93 -6.10
C ALA A 701 -23.87 0.88 -6.55
N VAL A 702 -25.15 1.16 -6.31
CA VAL A 702 -26.26 0.45 -6.95
C VAL A 702 -26.57 1.21 -8.22
N LEU A 703 -26.29 0.61 -9.37
CA LEU A 703 -26.61 1.21 -10.66
C LEU A 703 -28.11 1.15 -10.90
N TYR A 704 -28.71 -0.02 -10.70
CA TYR A 704 -30.14 -0.25 -10.81
C TYR A 704 -30.59 -1.37 -9.87
N ASP A 705 -31.75 -1.20 -9.23
CA ASP A 705 -32.40 -2.20 -8.39
C ASP A 705 -33.60 -2.79 -9.15
N GLY A 706 -33.42 -3.99 -9.70
CA GLY A 706 -34.47 -4.73 -10.43
C GLY A 706 -35.44 -5.49 -9.52
N GLY A 707 -35.40 -5.27 -8.20
CA GLY A 707 -36.26 -5.96 -7.25
C GLY A 707 -35.97 -7.45 -7.20
N GLU A 708 -36.89 -8.29 -7.71
CA GLU A 708 -36.74 -9.75 -7.71
C GLU A 708 -35.60 -10.24 -8.60
N ASN A 709 -35.24 -9.49 -9.64
CA ASN A 709 -34.10 -9.80 -10.53
C ASN A 709 -32.74 -9.49 -9.89
N GLY A 710 -32.73 -8.87 -8.71
CA GLY A 710 -31.53 -8.46 -7.99
C GLY A 710 -31.01 -7.08 -8.39
N LYS A 711 -29.85 -6.74 -7.85
CA LYS A 711 -29.21 -5.44 -8.02
C LYS A 711 -28.05 -5.53 -9.01
N VAL A 712 -27.91 -4.52 -9.86
CA VAL A 712 -26.69 -4.30 -10.65
C VAL A 712 -25.81 -3.34 -9.84
N GLU A 713 -24.69 -3.85 -9.30
CA GLU A 713 -23.85 -3.11 -8.35
C GLU A 713 -22.40 -3.01 -8.83
N LEU A 714 -21.72 -1.92 -8.44
CA LEU A 714 -20.28 -1.73 -8.54
C LEU A 714 -19.68 -1.62 -7.13
N SER A 715 -18.44 -2.08 -6.96
CA SER A 715 -17.70 -1.92 -5.71
C SER A 715 -16.20 -1.73 -5.95
N THR A 716 -15.60 -0.81 -5.21
CA THR A 716 -14.14 -0.69 -5.09
C THR A 716 -13.61 -1.27 -3.79
N ARG A 717 -14.48 -1.81 -2.94
CA ARG A 717 -14.06 -2.38 -1.65
C ARG A 717 -13.32 -3.71 -1.87
N PRO A 718 -12.16 -3.91 -1.24
CA PRO A 718 -11.36 -5.13 -1.39
C PRO A 718 -12.07 -6.42 -0.99
N ASP A 719 -13.08 -6.37 -0.11
CA ASP A 719 -13.84 -7.54 0.35
C ASP A 719 -15.05 -7.89 -0.53
N THR A 720 -15.54 -6.97 -1.37
CA THR A 720 -16.74 -7.20 -2.20
C THR A 720 -16.51 -7.02 -3.70
N ILE A 721 -15.37 -6.45 -4.13
CA ILE A 721 -15.06 -6.19 -5.55
C ILE A 721 -15.12 -7.46 -6.40
N ASP A 722 -14.59 -8.59 -5.92
CA ASP A 722 -14.61 -9.85 -6.67
C ASP A 722 -16.03 -10.40 -6.89
N ALA A 723 -16.97 -10.08 -5.99
CA ALA A 723 -18.36 -10.51 -6.08
C ALA A 723 -19.21 -9.54 -6.92
N LYS A 724 -18.98 -8.23 -6.80
CA LYS A 724 -19.82 -7.18 -7.40
C LYS A 724 -19.31 -6.70 -8.77
N SER A 725 -18.00 -6.52 -8.92
CA SER A 725 -17.38 -5.90 -10.10
C SER A 725 -15.95 -6.41 -10.30
N LYS A 726 -15.84 -7.72 -10.47
CA LYS A 726 -14.55 -8.42 -10.64
C LYS A 726 -13.78 -7.84 -11.83
N ASP A 727 -12.46 -7.69 -11.65
CA ASP A 727 -11.53 -7.19 -12.66
C ASP A 727 -11.72 -5.71 -13.09
N MET A 728 -12.54 -4.95 -12.37
CA MET A 728 -12.70 -3.50 -12.57
C MET A 728 -11.43 -2.73 -12.18
N ILE A 729 -11.03 -1.74 -13.00
CA ILE A 729 -9.75 -1.02 -12.89
C ILE A 729 -9.90 0.51 -12.84
N SER A 730 -11.12 1.04 -13.02
CA SER A 730 -11.38 2.48 -13.18
C SER A 730 -11.02 3.34 -11.97
N TRP A 731 -11.03 2.79 -10.75
CA TRP A 731 -10.84 3.56 -9.52
C TRP A 731 -9.79 2.93 -8.62
N PHE A 732 -8.78 3.71 -8.28
CA PHE A 732 -7.97 3.44 -7.10
C PHE A 732 -8.66 3.98 -5.84
N PRO A 733 -8.37 3.42 -4.65
CA PRO A 733 -8.88 3.95 -3.38
C PRO A 733 -8.47 5.40 -3.13
N ILE A 734 -9.21 6.07 -2.25
CA ILE A 734 -8.81 7.37 -1.71
C ILE A 734 -8.10 7.18 -0.36
N PHE A 735 -7.18 8.06 -0.01
CA PHE A 735 -6.44 8.07 1.25
C PHE A 735 -6.56 9.42 1.93
N PHE A 736 -7.12 9.45 3.14
CA PHE A 736 -7.17 10.63 4.01
C PHE A 736 -6.02 10.57 5.01
N PRO A 737 -4.97 11.40 4.87
CA PRO A 737 -3.79 11.33 5.71
C PRO A 737 -4.06 11.86 7.13
N LEU A 738 -3.35 11.31 8.12
CA LEU A 738 -3.17 11.97 9.42
C LEU A 738 -1.86 12.75 9.39
N LYS A 739 -1.91 14.01 9.83
CA LYS A 739 -0.73 14.86 9.97
C LYS A 739 0.31 14.26 10.92
N ASN A 740 -0.16 13.74 12.06
CA ASN A 740 0.67 13.02 13.01
C ASN A 740 0.12 11.59 13.14
N PRO A 741 0.97 10.55 13.01
CA PRO A 741 0.54 9.17 13.20
C PRO A 741 0.04 8.90 14.63
N LEU A 742 -0.99 8.09 14.77
CA LEU A 742 -1.62 7.77 16.06
C LEU A 742 -1.34 6.32 16.47
N TYR A 743 -0.56 6.11 17.53
CA TYR A 743 -0.31 4.78 18.10
C TYR A 743 -1.47 4.33 19.00
N PHE A 744 -1.75 3.02 19.01
CA PHE A 744 -2.69 2.37 19.92
C PHE A 744 -2.19 0.97 20.32
N PRO A 745 -2.45 0.50 21.56
CA PRO A 745 -2.07 -0.81 22.06
C PRO A 745 -3.04 -1.92 21.60
N ASP A 746 -2.75 -3.17 21.98
CA ASP A 746 -3.65 -4.32 21.74
C ASP A 746 -5.05 -4.08 22.33
N ASP A 747 -6.05 -4.75 21.77
CA ASP A 747 -7.46 -4.71 22.22
C ASP A 747 -8.03 -3.28 22.35
N SER A 748 -7.72 -2.44 21.36
CA SER A 748 -8.20 -1.05 21.30
C SER A 748 -9.39 -0.89 20.36
N GLU A 749 -10.13 0.20 20.56
CA GLU A 749 -11.17 0.68 19.65
C GLU A 749 -10.69 1.98 19.01
N LEU A 750 -10.65 2.02 17.68
CA LEU A 750 -10.43 3.24 16.93
C LEU A 750 -11.77 3.82 16.51
N GLU A 751 -11.99 5.08 16.81
CA GLU A 751 -13.19 5.81 16.41
C GLU A 751 -12.83 6.83 15.34
N ILE A 752 -13.54 6.80 14.23
CA ILE A 752 -13.38 7.76 13.14
C ILE A 752 -14.61 8.65 13.09
N SER A 753 -14.41 9.95 13.23
CA SER A 753 -15.41 10.96 12.93
C SER A 753 -15.06 11.61 11.60
N VAL A 754 -15.98 11.58 10.65
CA VAL A 754 -15.79 12.15 9.31
C VAL A 754 -17.00 12.99 8.92
N TRP A 755 -16.75 14.14 8.29
CA TRP A 755 -17.76 15.08 7.84
C TRP A 755 -17.60 15.37 6.36
N ARG A 756 -18.72 15.56 5.67
CA ARG A 756 -18.83 16.21 4.37
C ARG A 756 -19.53 17.54 4.56
N GLN A 757 -18.86 18.63 4.21
CA GLN A 757 -19.28 20.01 4.47
C GLN A 757 -19.37 20.81 3.18
N THR A 758 -20.15 21.89 3.21
CA THR A 758 -20.37 22.80 2.07
C THR A 758 -20.55 24.24 2.54
N ASP A 759 -20.13 25.20 1.71
CA ASP A 759 -20.43 26.64 1.88
C ASP A 759 -21.25 27.20 0.71
N ASP A 760 -21.93 26.30 -0.03
CA ASP A 760 -22.67 26.54 -1.27
C ASP A 760 -21.82 26.96 -2.48
N ARG A 761 -20.51 27.12 -2.30
CA ARG A 761 -19.54 27.34 -3.40
C ARG A 761 -18.58 26.17 -3.56
N LYS A 762 -18.22 25.53 -2.46
CA LYS A 762 -17.31 24.39 -2.41
C LYS A 762 -17.86 23.30 -1.52
N VAL A 763 -17.39 22.08 -1.76
CA VAL A 763 -17.57 20.93 -0.88
C VAL A 763 -16.20 20.42 -0.42
N TRP A 764 -16.10 20.00 0.84
CA TRP A 764 -14.89 19.42 1.40
C TRP A 764 -15.20 18.37 2.46
N TYR A 765 -14.17 17.63 2.83
CA TYR A 765 -14.19 16.67 3.93
C TYR A 765 -13.35 17.13 5.11
N GLU A 766 -13.80 16.75 6.31
CA GLU A 766 -13.06 16.86 7.57
C GLU A 766 -13.02 15.48 8.23
N TRP A 767 -11.92 15.14 8.90
CA TRP A 767 -11.77 13.84 9.55
C TRP A 767 -10.94 13.91 10.84
N LEU A 768 -11.28 13.03 11.78
CA LEU A 768 -10.64 12.89 13.08
C LEU A 768 -10.60 11.40 13.47
N VAL A 769 -9.47 10.96 14.04
CA VAL A 769 -9.33 9.60 14.59
C VAL A 769 -9.03 9.68 16.08
N GLU A 770 -9.75 8.93 16.88
CA GLU A 770 -9.53 8.76 18.32
C GLU A 770 -9.22 7.29 18.64
N ALA A 771 -8.34 7.06 19.60
CA ALA A 771 -8.01 5.72 20.08
C ALA A 771 -8.51 5.53 21.52
N PHE A 772 -9.17 4.41 21.79
CA PHE A 772 -9.73 4.05 23.08
C PHE A 772 -9.29 2.66 23.51
N VAL A 773 -9.21 2.44 24.83
CA VAL A 773 -9.08 1.11 25.42
C VAL A 773 -10.23 0.86 26.40
N MET A 774 -10.68 -0.38 26.49
CA MET A 774 -11.70 -0.78 27.45
C MET A 774 -11.07 -0.95 28.84
N VAL A 775 -11.51 -0.16 29.82
CA VAL A 775 -11.07 -0.24 31.23
C VAL A 775 -12.11 -0.92 32.14
N GLY A 776 -13.23 -1.35 31.55
CA GLY A 776 -14.32 -2.09 32.18
C GLY A 776 -15.43 -2.36 31.16
N PRO A 777 -16.48 -3.12 31.52
CA PRO A 777 -17.49 -3.60 30.56
C PRO A 777 -18.17 -2.48 29.76
N ASN A 778 -18.45 -1.35 30.40
CA ASN A 778 -19.15 -0.20 29.79
C ASN A 778 -18.31 1.08 29.87
N LYS A 779 -17.01 0.98 30.13
CA LYS A 779 -16.13 2.14 30.31
C LYS A 779 -14.93 2.02 29.39
N ARG A 780 -14.87 2.91 28.41
CA ARG A 780 -13.67 3.12 27.57
C ARG A 780 -12.91 4.35 28.03
N MET A 781 -11.60 4.32 27.88
CA MET A 781 -10.66 5.42 28.18
C MET A 781 -9.98 5.83 26.89
N ARG A 782 -9.99 7.14 26.58
CA ARG A 782 -9.28 7.68 25.41
C ARG A 782 -7.78 7.70 25.67
N LEU A 783 -7.01 7.12 24.76
CA LEU A 783 -5.55 7.09 24.78
C LEU A 783 -4.93 8.26 24.03
N GLY A 784 -5.53 8.64 22.90
CA GLY A 784 -5.04 9.71 22.05
C GLY A 784 -6.04 10.10 20.98
N MET A 785 -5.75 11.20 20.29
CA MET A 785 -6.51 11.68 19.13
C MET A 785 -5.57 12.27 18.10
N SER A 786 -5.96 12.22 16.83
CA SER A 786 -5.30 12.98 15.77
C SER A 786 -5.68 14.46 15.85
N GLU A 787 -4.96 15.31 15.11
CA GLU A 787 -5.50 16.62 14.73
C GLU A 787 -6.68 16.43 13.77
N VAL A 788 -7.56 17.43 13.67
CA VAL A 788 -8.63 17.45 12.66
C VAL A 788 -8.00 17.72 11.29
N GLY A 789 -8.07 16.75 10.39
CA GLY A 789 -7.76 16.96 8.99
C GLY A 789 -8.91 17.68 8.29
N SER A 790 -8.62 18.67 7.44
CA SER A 790 -9.65 19.40 6.69
C SER A 790 -9.17 19.71 5.29
N SER A 791 -9.90 19.22 4.30
CA SER A 791 -9.64 19.49 2.87
C SER A 791 -10.24 20.79 2.38
N ARG A 792 -10.73 21.67 3.28
CA ARG A 792 -11.42 22.92 2.92
C ARG A 792 -10.62 23.82 1.99
N LYS A 793 -9.29 23.89 2.15
CA LYS A 793 -8.40 24.69 1.30
C LYS A 793 -8.36 24.21 -0.16
N VAL A 794 -8.52 22.90 -0.36
CA VAL A 794 -8.50 22.22 -1.66
C VAL A 794 -9.88 21.68 -2.05
N GLY A 795 -10.95 22.16 -1.39
CA GLY A 795 -12.31 21.68 -1.60
C GLY A 795 -12.78 21.87 -3.05
N CYS A 796 -13.55 20.90 -3.54
CA CYS A 796 -14.07 20.87 -4.90
C CYS A 796 -15.03 22.03 -5.13
N LEU A 797 -14.86 22.76 -6.24
CA LEU A 797 -15.73 23.88 -6.62
C LEU A 797 -17.00 23.37 -7.32
N MET A 798 -18.16 23.88 -6.91
CA MET A 798 -19.43 23.66 -7.60
C MET A 798 -19.57 24.53 -8.85
#